data_AF-A0A8C4U1M7-F1
#
_entry.id   AF-A0A8C4U1M7-F1
#
_cell.length_a   1.000
_cell.length_b   1.000
_cell.length_c   1.000
_cell.angle_alpha   90.00
_cell.angle_beta   90.00
_cell.angle_gamma   90.00
#
_symmetry.space_group_name_H-M   'P 1'
#
loop_
_entity.id
_entity.type
_entity.pdbx_description
1 polymer ?
#
loop_
_entity_poly.entity_id
_entity_poly.type
_entity_poly.pdbx_seq_one_letter_code
_entity_poly.pdbx_strand_id
1 'polypeptide(L)'
;MPCVADWLNNPFSIVQGIFAQNVPNSDWEKKVTEYFKEKLKENNATNWVPSLNDVPVHYLKPNSLVKFRCMVQDMFDPEFYMGVYETVDPNTNARVLHFGKYRDVAECGPQQEIDLNSSQTVTSERQTLYCVPVPGESAWVKEAYISASQARVSPSTSYTPSRHKRSYEEDEDMDLHPSKQKEQHMGSGGDIHGCVEPKRLETEASAGHHLISPNCSPPLDLNFPLPGEKGPACLVKVYESWDTFKVNDVLEVYGILSVDPVLSIVNNEESQPVIQLFCDSLENLVVRLQNPVEYENPTCIHRKMDSSALDPMECMDTAEEQRVHSPPASLVPRIHVILAQKLQHINPLLPACLNEEESKTFVSNFMSELSPVRAELLGFLTHALLGDSLAAEYLILHLISTVYARRDVLPLGKFTVNLSGCPRNSIFTEHIYRIIQQLVPASYRLQMTIENMNHSRFIPHKDYTANRLVSGVLQLASNTSLVVDETQLEQGQLDTTVTLLKRNSNCQVHVSISKGRFQELTSVHNVTALGNLITWQKVDYDFSYHQMEFPCNINVLITSEGRSLLPSDCQVHLQPQIIPPNMEEYMNSLLTAVLPSVLNKFRIYLSLLRLLDYSISDEVTKAVEEDFVEMRKNDPESITADDLHRTLLVARFLSLSAGQTTLSRERWLRAKQLEALRKARLQQQKCVNGNEL
;
A
#
# COMPACT_ATOMS: atom_id res chain seq x y z
N MET A 1 -36.84 -2.10 -17.85
CA MET A 1 -35.95 -1.53 -16.82
C MET A 1 -34.90 -2.58 -16.52
N PRO A 2 -33.61 -2.33 -16.75
CA PRO A 2 -32.56 -3.27 -16.38
C PRO A 2 -32.60 -3.48 -14.87
N CYS A 3 -32.41 -4.72 -14.44
CA CYS A 3 -32.45 -5.10 -13.03
C CYS A 3 -31.22 -4.49 -12.32
N VAL A 4 -31.31 -4.28 -11.00
CA VAL A 4 -30.21 -3.79 -10.14
C VAL A 4 -28.92 -4.62 -10.27
N ALA A 5 -28.99 -5.82 -10.86
CA ALA A 5 -27.89 -6.76 -11.02
C ALA A 5 -27.07 -6.64 -12.33
N ASP A 6 -27.53 -5.91 -13.35
CA ASP A 6 -26.93 -5.96 -14.70
C ASP A 6 -25.59 -5.22 -14.79
N TRP A 7 -25.47 -4.05 -14.14
CA TRP A 7 -24.25 -3.22 -14.19
C TRP A 7 -23.09 -3.77 -13.35
N LEU A 8 -23.38 -4.55 -12.29
CA LEU A 8 -22.37 -5.21 -11.46
C LEU A 8 -21.81 -6.46 -12.14
N ASN A 9 -22.68 -7.31 -12.68
CA ASN A 9 -22.31 -8.63 -13.21
C ASN A 9 -21.93 -8.61 -14.70
N ASN A 10 -22.33 -7.57 -15.42
CA ASN A 10 -22.03 -7.38 -16.83
C ASN A 10 -21.89 -5.88 -17.20
N PRO A 11 -20.92 -5.16 -16.60
CA PRO A 11 -20.65 -3.75 -16.91
C PRO A 11 -20.42 -3.51 -18.40
N PHE A 12 -19.84 -4.47 -19.15
CA PHE A 12 -19.62 -4.34 -20.58
C PHE A 12 -20.89 -4.11 -21.39
N SER A 13 -22.01 -4.74 -21.04
CA SER A 13 -23.27 -4.54 -21.74
C SER A 13 -23.77 -3.08 -21.66
N ILE A 14 -23.50 -2.42 -20.54
CA ILE A 14 -23.82 -1.01 -20.33
C ILE A 14 -22.89 -0.13 -21.16
N VAL A 15 -21.58 -0.40 -21.12
CA VAL A 15 -20.58 0.33 -21.91
C VAL A 15 -20.89 0.21 -23.42
N GLN A 16 -21.20 -0.99 -23.91
CA GLN A 16 -21.61 -1.22 -25.30
C GLN A 16 -22.89 -0.47 -25.66
N GLY A 17 -23.87 -0.43 -24.76
CA GLY A 17 -25.11 0.33 -24.96
C GLY A 17 -24.85 1.83 -25.08
N ILE A 18 -23.99 2.39 -24.21
CA ILE A 18 -23.61 3.81 -24.25
C ILE A 18 -22.80 4.10 -25.53
N PHE A 19 -21.84 3.23 -25.88
CA PHE A 19 -21.06 3.35 -27.10
C PHE A 19 -21.97 3.40 -28.33
N ALA A 20 -22.83 2.39 -28.52
CA ALA A 20 -23.72 2.30 -29.68
C ALA A 20 -24.67 3.50 -29.85
N GLN A 21 -25.09 4.13 -28.75
CA GLN A 21 -25.95 5.33 -28.79
C GLN A 21 -25.19 6.61 -29.12
N ASN A 22 -23.88 6.63 -28.97
CA ASN A 22 -23.07 7.83 -29.06
C ASN A 22 -22.05 7.80 -30.20
N VAL A 23 -21.89 6.70 -30.94
CA VAL A 23 -21.11 6.71 -32.20
C VAL A 23 -21.77 7.67 -33.20
N PRO A 24 -21.07 8.67 -33.76
CA PRO A 24 -19.60 8.82 -33.83
C PRO A 24 -18.96 9.87 -32.88
N ASN A 25 -19.67 10.36 -31.86
CA ASN A 25 -19.14 11.36 -30.93
C ASN A 25 -18.13 10.75 -29.93
N SER A 26 -17.01 11.46 -29.69
CA SER A 26 -15.94 11.05 -28.76
C SER A 26 -16.30 11.13 -27.27
N ASP A 27 -17.47 11.66 -26.91
CA ASP A 27 -17.84 11.91 -25.51
C ASP A 27 -18.47 10.69 -24.79
N TRP A 28 -18.55 9.53 -25.45
CA TRP A 28 -19.13 8.33 -24.85
C TRP A 28 -18.36 7.87 -23.60
N GLU A 29 -17.05 8.10 -23.55
CA GLU A 29 -16.15 7.73 -22.44
C GLU A 29 -16.52 8.47 -21.15
N LYS A 30 -16.70 9.79 -21.25
CA LYS A 30 -17.16 10.62 -20.11
C LYS A 30 -18.52 10.18 -19.60
N LYS A 31 -19.44 9.84 -20.51
CA LYS A 31 -20.79 9.35 -20.14
C LYS A 31 -20.74 8.01 -19.42
N VAL A 32 -19.81 7.12 -19.78
CA VAL A 32 -19.58 5.87 -19.05
C VAL A 32 -19.12 6.19 -17.62
N THR A 33 -18.09 7.03 -17.47
CA THR A 33 -17.56 7.41 -16.16
C THR A 33 -18.61 8.10 -15.29
N GLU A 34 -19.41 9.02 -15.85
CA GLU A 34 -20.53 9.68 -15.18
C GLU A 34 -21.61 8.69 -14.74
N TYR A 35 -22.02 7.77 -15.62
CA TYR A 35 -23.02 6.75 -15.30
C TYR A 35 -22.61 5.90 -14.10
N PHE A 36 -21.39 5.36 -14.10
CA PHE A 36 -20.91 4.54 -12.98
C PHE A 36 -20.72 5.39 -11.71
N LYS A 37 -20.30 6.65 -11.84
CA LYS A 37 -20.13 7.55 -10.70
C LYS A 37 -21.46 7.87 -10.02
N GLU A 38 -22.51 8.14 -10.78
CA GLU A 38 -23.87 8.35 -10.25
C GLU A 38 -24.41 7.07 -9.62
N LYS A 39 -24.24 5.92 -10.28
CA LYS A 39 -24.72 4.64 -9.76
C LYS A 39 -24.03 4.21 -8.46
N LEU A 40 -22.74 4.50 -8.30
CA LEU A 40 -22.02 4.22 -7.06
C LEU A 40 -22.46 5.12 -5.91
N LYS A 41 -22.88 6.36 -6.19
CA LYS A 41 -23.43 7.29 -5.19
C LYS A 41 -24.84 6.92 -4.76
N GLU A 42 -25.65 6.37 -5.66
CA GLU A 42 -27.01 5.92 -5.33
C GLU A 42 -27.00 4.79 -4.28
N ASN A 43 -27.81 4.93 -3.22
CA ASN A 43 -28.14 3.88 -2.26
C ASN A 43 -26.96 3.17 -1.57
N ASN A 44 -25.80 3.83 -1.40
CA ASN A 44 -24.57 3.21 -0.87
C ASN A 44 -24.15 1.96 -1.68
N ALA A 45 -24.32 2.00 -3.01
CA ALA A 45 -24.00 0.89 -3.90
C ALA A 45 -22.51 0.48 -3.87
N THR A 46 -21.61 1.35 -3.39
CA THR A 46 -20.20 1.02 -3.11
C THR A 46 -20.02 -0.19 -2.19
N ASN A 47 -20.97 -0.42 -1.26
CA ASN A 47 -20.95 -1.58 -0.36
C ASN A 47 -21.36 -2.88 -1.05
N TRP A 48 -22.00 -2.80 -2.22
CA TRP A 48 -22.50 -3.95 -2.97
C TRP A 48 -21.46 -4.46 -3.97
N VAL A 49 -20.49 -3.63 -4.32
CA VAL A 49 -19.37 -3.98 -5.21
C VAL A 49 -18.40 -4.92 -4.46
N PRO A 50 -18.13 -6.13 -4.99
CA PRO A 50 -17.14 -7.05 -4.43
C PRO A 50 -15.74 -6.43 -4.37
N SER A 51 -15.06 -6.62 -3.24
CA SER A 51 -13.72 -6.07 -2.99
C SER A 51 -12.65 -7.14 -3.21
N LEU A 52 -11.63 -6.83 -4.01
CA LEU A 52 -10.49 -7.72 -4.23
C LEU A 52 -9.69 -7.95 -2.94
N ASN A 53 -9.66 -6.97 -2.03
CA ASN A 53 -8.98 -7.09 -0.74
C ASN A 53 -9.57 -8.19 0.15
N ASP A 54 -10.88 -8.44 0.02
CA ASP A 54 -11.65 -9.27 0.96
C ASP A 54 -12.07 -10.61 0.34
N VAL A 55 -12.23 -10.64 -0.99
CA VAL A 55 -12.75 -11.80 -1.73
C VAL A 55 -11.64 -12.38 -2.61
N PRO A 56 -11.29 -13.67 -2.44
CA PRO A 56 -10.34 -14.32 -3.32
C PRO A 56 -10.79 -14.28 -4.79
N VAL A 57 -9.83 -14.08 -5.70
CA VAL A 57 -10.06 -13.90 -7.14
C VAL A 57 -10.96 -15.00 -7.73
N HIS A 58 -10.78 -16.26 -7.31
CA HIS A 58 -11.53 -17.40 -7.85
C HIS A 58 -13.03 -17.40 -7.49
N TYR A 59 -13.45 -16.62 -6.50
CA TYR A 59 -14.88 -16.41 -6.21
C TYR A 59 -15.48 -15.26 -7.02
N LEU A 60 -14.65 -14.39 -7.59
CA LEU A 60 -15.13 -13.27 -8.40
C LEU A 60 -15.48 -13.75 -9.81
N LYS A 61 -16.54 -13.19 -10.37
CA LYS A 61 -16.96 -13.49 -11.74
C LYS A 61 -16.04 -12.72 -12.71
N PRO A 62 -15.45 -13.36 -13.74
CA PRO A 62 -14.76 -12.64 -14.80
C PRO A 62 -15.67 -11.59 -15.44
N ASN A 63 -15.09 -10.48 -15.87
CA ASN A 63 -15.79 -9.38 -16.54
C ASN A 63 -16.86 -8.68 -15.67
N SER A 64 -16.81 -8.87 -14.34
CA SER A 64 -17.68 -8.16 -13.39
C SER A 64 -17.00 -6.91 -12.84
N LEU A 65 -17.81 -6.00 -12.29
CA LEU A 65 -17.32 -4.81 -11.61
C LEU A 65 -16.81 -5.19 -10.21
N VAL A 66 -15.58 -4.82 -9.91
CA VAL A 66 -14.93 -5.03 -8.62
C VAL A 66 -14.36 -3.70 -8.11
N LYS A 67 -14.13 -3.65 -6.80
CA LYS A 67 -13.37 -2.57 -6.17
C LYS A 67 -12.07 -3.08 -5.57
N PHE A 68 -11.06 -2.23 -5.52
CA PHE A 68 -9.75 -2.54 -4.93
C PHE A 68 -9.18 -1.32 -4.24
N ARG A 69 -8.89 -1.44 -2.93
CA ARG A 69 -8.13 -0.45 -2.16
C ARG A 69 -6.67 -0.85 -2.17
N CYS A 70 -5.81 -0.02 -2.74
CA CYS A 70 -4.43 -0.40 -2.99
C CYS A 70 -3.46 0.77 -2.91
N MET A 71 -2.18 0.46 -2.75
CA MET A 71 -1.07 1.39 -2.93
C MET A 71 -0.41 1.12 -4.29
N VAL A 72 -0.12 2.17 -5.04
CA VAL A 72 0.67 2.08 -6.28
C VAL A 72 2.12 1.80 -5.89
N GLN A 73 2.63 0.62 -6.23
CA GLN A 73 3.99 0.22 -5.91
C GLN A 73 4.96 0.49 -7.06
N ASP A 74 4.53 0.22 -8.29
CA ASP A 74 5.32 0.46 -9.50
C ASP A 74 4.43 0.98 -10.63
N MET A 75 5.02 1.72 -11.56
CA MET A 75 4.38 2.22 -12.77
C MET A 75 5.16 1.67 -13.97
N PHE A 76 4.54 0.78 -14.73
CA PHE A 76 5.15 0.19 -15.92
C PHE A 76 5.07 1.15 -17.12
N ASP A 77 5.72 0.79 -18.22
CA ASP A 77 5.62 1.59 -19.44
C ASP A 77 4.18 1.57 -19.99
N PRO A 78 3.71 2.68 -20.61
CA PRO A 78 2.39 2.71 -21.22
C PRO A 78 2.21 1.63 -22.31
N GLU A 79 1.05 0.98 -22.31
CA GLU A 79 0.67 -0.01 -23.31
C GLU A 79 -0.18 0.63 -24.42
N PHE A 80 0.10 0.31 -25.68
CA PHE A 80 -0.79 0.67 -26.79
C PHE A 80 -1.89 -0.38 -26.97
N TYR A 81 -3.10 0.08 -27.27
CA TYR A 81 -4.25 -0.77 -27.58
C TYR A 81 -5.14 -0.14 -28.65
N MET A 82 -6.02 -0.94 -29.23
CA MET A 82 -7.01 -0.45 -30.18
C MET A 82 -8.18 0.20 -29.43
N GLY A 83 -8.25 1.53 -29.42
CA GLY A 83 -9.31 2.28 -28.74
C GLY A 83 -10.69 1.99 -29.35
N VAL A 84 -10.80 2.19 -30.66
CA VAL A 84 -11.95 1.82 -31.48
C VAL A 84 -11.42 1.06 -32.69
N TYR A 85 -12.08 -0.02 -33.10
CA TYR A 85 -11.65 -0.83 -34.25
C TYR A 85 -12.84 -1.45 -34.97
N GLU A 86 -12.68 -1.67 -36.26
CA GLU A 86 -13.69 -2.30 -37.11
C GLU A 86 -13.31 -3.76 -37.37
N THR A 87 -14.27 -4.67 -37.23
CA THR A 87 -14.12 -6.06 -37.67
C THR A 87 -14.94 -6.29 -38.94
N VAL A 88 -14.42 -7.12 -39.84
CA VAL A 88 -15.05 -7.48 -41.11
C VAL A 88 -15.20 -8.99 -41.14
N ASP A 89 -16.40 -9.47 -41.41
CA ASP A 89 -16.61 -10.86 -41.79
C ASP A 89 -16.33 -10.98 -43.30
N PRO A 90 -15.27 -11.70 -43.72
CA PRO A 90 -14.91 -11.84 -45.13
C PRO A 90 -15.97 -12.61 -45.94
N ASN A 91 -16.86 -13.37 -45.29
CA ASN A 91 -17.92 -14.11 -45.97
C ASN A 91 -19.15 -13.24 -46.27
N THR A 92 -19.48 -12.30 -45.38
CA THR A 92 -20.68 -11.46 -45.49
C THR A 92 -20.37 -10.00 -45.85
N ASN A 93 -19.10 -9.59 -45.80
CA ASN A 93 -18.64 -8.20 -45.80
C ASN A 93 -19.33 -7.32 -44.75
N ALA A 94 -19.92 -7.92 -43.71
CA ALA A 94 -20.52 -7.19 -42.62
C ALA A 94 -19.41 -6.56 -41.78
N ARG A 95 -19.54 -5.25 -41.54
CA ARG A 95 -18.60 -4.49 -40.73
C ARG A 95 -19.22 -4.14 -39.39
N VAL A 96 -18.47 -4.35 -38.31
CA VAL A 96 -18.93 -4.07 -36.95
C VAL A 96 -17.88 -3.24 -36.24
N LEU A 97 -18.32 -2.13 -35.65
CA LEU A 97 -17.46 -1.26 -34.86
C LEU A 97 -17.43 -1.73 -33.40
N HIS A 98 -16.23 -1.88 -32.86
CA HIS A 98 -15.97 -2.29 -31.49
C HIS A 98 -15.15 -1.23 -30.76
N PHE A 99 -15.22 -1.24 -29.43
CA PHE A 99 -14.30 -0.50 -28.56
C PHE A 99 -13.35 -1.49 -27.86
N GLY A 100 -12.08 -1.11 -27.68
CA GLY A 100 -11.10 -1.91 -26.95
C GLY A 100 -10.83 -1.46 -25.52
N LYS A 101 -11.46 -0.36 -25.06
CA LYS A 101 -11.40 0.03 -23.64
C LYS A 101 -11.96 -1.09 -22.75
N TYR A 102 -11.37 -1.19 -21.57
CA TYR A 102 -11.67 -2.15 -20.52
C TYR A 102 -11.42 -3.63 -20.84
N ARG A 103 -10.62 -3.94 -21.87
CA ARG A 103 -10.26 -5.31 -22.23
C ARG A 103 -8.77 -5.47 -22.46
N ASP A 104 -8.26 -6.68 -22.23
CA ASP A 104 -6.88 -7.03 -22.58
C ASP A 104 -6.75 -7.45 -24.04
N VAL A 105 -7.74 -8.18 -24.56
CA VAL A 105 -7.75 -8.72 -25.93
C VAL A 105 -8.90 -8.10 -26.72
N ALA A 106 -8.64 -7.75 -27.99
CA ALA A 106 -9.67 -7.29 -28.91
C ALA A 106 -10.67 -8.43 -29.19
N GLU A 107 -11.96 -8.11 -29.16
CA GLU A 107 -13.03 -9.04 -29.48
C GLU A 107 -13.07 -9.28 -30.99
N CYS A 108 -12.77 -10.51 -31.40
CA CYS A 108 -12.87 -10.93 -32.78
C CYS A 108 -13.66 -12.24 -32.83
N GLY A 109 -14.76 -12.26 -33.60
CA GLY A 109 -15.51 -13.49 -33.83
C GLY A 109 -14.67 -14.54 -34.57
N PRO A 110 -15.03 -15.84 -34.49
CA PRO A 110 -14.24 -16.93 -35.09
C PRO A 110 -14.12 -16.88 -36.63
N GLN A 111 -14.89 -16.01 -37.29
CA GLN A 111 -14.86 -15.78 -38.73
C GLN A 111 -14.69 -14.30 -39.07
N GLN A 112 -14.33 -13.46 -38.12
CA GLN A 112 -14.12 -12.04 -38.36
C GLN A 112 -12.62 -11.74 -38.36
N GLU A 113 -12.24 -10.70 -39.09
CA GLU A 113 -10.88 -10.17 -39.10
C GLU A 113 -10.92 -8.68 -38.75
N ILE A 114 -9.89 -8.20 -38.05
CA ILE A 114 -9.78 -6.79 -37.69
C ILE A 114 -9.29 -6.02 -38.91
N ASP A 115 -10.06 -5.01 -39.37
CA ASP A 115 -9.65 -4.13 -40.45
C ASP A 115 -8.73 -3.02 -39.92
N LEU A 116 -7.42 -3.29 -39.97
CA LEU A 116 -6.37 -2.36 -39.60
C LEU A 116 -6.25 -1.15 -40.55
N ASN A 117 -6.87 -1.22 -41.74
CA ASN A 117 -6.82 -0.13 -42.72
C ASN A 117 -8.05 0.79 -42.65
N SER A 118 -9.03 0.47 -41.80
CA SER A 118 -10.21 1.31 -41.61
C SER A 118 -9.84 2.65 -40.99
N SER A 119 -10.36 3.76 -41.55
CA SER A 119 -10.16 5.10 -41.00
C SER A 119 -10.84 5.32 -39.64
N GLN A 120 -11.66 4.36 -39.20
CA GLN A 120 -12.31 4.37 -37.89
C GLN A 120 -11.50 3.62 -36.82
N THR A 121 -10.43 2.91 -37.21
CA THR A 121 -9.54 2.23 -36.28
C THR A 121 -8.59 3.24 -35.65
N VAL A 122 -8.76 3.49 -34.35
CA VAL A 122 -7.98 4.47 -33.57
C VAL A 122 -7.16 3.74 -32.52
N THR A 123 -5.85 3.87 -32.57
CA THR A 123 -4.95 3.40 -31.51
C THR A 123 -4.94 4.39 -30.35
N SER A 124 -4.84 3.89 -29.13
CA SER A 124 -4.79 4.68 -27.91
C SER A 124 -3.80 4.06 -26.94
N GLU A 125 -3.38 4.82 -25.94
CA GLU A 125 -2.46 4.37 -24.89
C GLU A 125 -3.20 4.20 -23.55
N ARG A 126 -2.69 3.30 -22.70
CA ARG A 126 -3.13 3.10 -21.32
C ARG A 126 -1.94 2.91 -20.41
N GLN A 127 -2.04 3.39 -19.18
CA GLN A 127 -1.01 3.24 -18.16
C GLN A 127 -1.27 1.97 -17.34
N THR A 128 -0.26 1.12 -17.18
CA THR A 128 -0.32 -0.06 -16.29
C THR A 128 0.37 0.25 -14.96
N LEU A 129 -0.36 0.05 -13.85
CA LEU A 129 0.13 0.24 -12.49
C LEU A 129 0.22 -1.12 -11.79
N TYR A 130 1.35 -1.40 -11.14
CA TYR A 130 1.46 -2.54 -10.24
C TYR A 130 1.04 -2.11 -8.83
N CYS A 131 -0.08 -2.66 -8.37
CA CYS A 131 -0.73 -2.24 -7.13
C CYS A 131 -0.77 -3.39 -6.12
N VAL A 132 -0.49 -3.06 -4.86
CA VAL A 132 -0.54 -3.99 -3.74
C VAL A 132 -1.50 -3.50 -2.66
N PRO A 133 -1.94 -4.36 -1.72
CA PRO A 133 -2.68 -3.91 -0.56
C PRO A 133 -1.85 -2.88 0.21
N VAL A 134 -2.51 -1.98 0.94
CA VAL A 134 -1.81 -0.94 1.70
C VAL A 134 -0.90 -1.61 2.74
N PRO A 135 0.42 -1.38 2.69
CA PRO A 135 1.34 -2.04 3.61
C PRO A 135 1.09 -1.65 5.06
N GLY A 136 1.16 -2.63 5.97
CA GLY A 136 1.00 -2.42 7.40
C GLY A 136 -0.43 -2.09 7.84
N GLU A 137 -1.45 -2.32 6.99
CA GLU A 137 -2.85 -2.05 7.31
C GLU A 137 -3.33 -2.84 8.53
N SER A 138 -3.87 -2.13 9.52
CA SER A 138 -4.31 -2.68 10.81
C SER A 138 -5.50 -3.63 10.67
N ALA A 139 -5.56 -4.66 11.52
CA ALA A 139 -6.61 -5.68 11.46
C ALA A 139 -8.03 -5.08 11.56
N TRP A 140 -8.24 -4.11 12.47
CA TRP A 140 -9.53 -3.45 12.64
C TRP A 140 -9.99 -2.69 11.39
N VAL A 141 -9.07 -2.21 10.55
CA VAL A 141 -9.39 -1.56 9.28
C VAL A 141 -9.96 -2.60 8.31
N LYS A 142 -9.25 -3.72 8.15
CA LYS A 142 -9.69 -4.84 7.31
C LYS A 142 -11.06 -5.36 7.76
N GLU A 143 -11.23 -5.61 9.05
CA GLU A 143 -12.49 -6.06 9.64
C GLU A 143 -13.64 -5.07 9.43
N ALA A 144 -13.39 -3.76 9.55
CA ALA A 144 -14.40 -2.73 9.33
C ALA A 144 -14.86 -2.69 7.87
N TYR A 145 -13.94 -2.79 6.90
CA TYR A 145 -14.31 -2.88 5.47
C TYR A 145 -15.07 -4.18 5.14
N ILE A 146 -14.64 -5.31 5.71
CA ILE A 146 -15.33 -6.60 5.56
C ILE A 146 -16.75 -6.50 6.13
N SER A 147 -16.90 -5.87 7.30
CA SER A 147 -18.20 -5.71 7.99
C SER A 147 -19.14 -4.75 7.27
N ALA A 148 -18.61 -3.73 6.60
CA ALA A 148 -19.39 -2.80 5.79
C ALA A 148 -19.84 -3.40 4.44
N SER A 149 -19.13 -4.43 3.96
CA SER A 149 -19.43 -5.08 2.68
C SER A 149 -20.78 -5.83 2.73
N GLN A 150 -21.64 -5.53 1.76
CA GLN A 150 -22.91 -6.21 1.52
C GLN A 150 -22.86 -7.09 0.25
N ALA A 151 -21.67 -7.22 -0.36
CA ALA A 151 -21.47 -7.97 -1.58
C ALA A 151 -21.81 -9.45 -1.38
N ARG A 152 -22.73 -9.98 -2.18
CA ARG A 152 -23.05 -11.41 -2.23
C ARG A 152 -22.24 -12.04 -3.36
N VAL A 153 -21.20 -12.78 -3.01
CA VAL A 153 -20.38 -13.49 -3.99
C VAL A 153 -20.87 -14.93 -4.09
N SER A 154 -21.23 -15.36 -5.30
CA SER A 154 -21.54 -16.77 -5.58
C SER A 154 -20.30 -17.42 -6.20
N PRO A 155 -19.92 -18.66 -5.82
CA PRO A 155 -18.78 -19.32 -6.43
C PRO A 155 -18.93 -19.38 -7.95
N SER A 156 -17.96 -18.83 -8.68
CA SER A 156 -17.86 -18.99 -10.12
C SER A 156 -17.58 -20.45 -10.44
N THR A 157 -18.61 -21.24 -10.75
CA THR A 157 -18.44 -22.65 -11.17
C THR A 157 -17.90 -22.80 -12.60
N SER A 158 -17.31 -21.76 -13.18
CA SER A 158 -16.69 -21.80 -14.51
C SER A 158 -15.27 -22.39 -14.51
N TYR A 159 -14.70 -22.70 -13.34
CA TYR A 159 -13.48 -23.50 -13.25
C TYR A 159 -13.83 -24.98 -13.07
N THR A 160 -14.05 -25.71 -14.17
CA THR A 160 -13.91 -27.16 -14.13
C THR A 160 -12.41 -27.46 -14.28
N PRO A 161 -11.71 -27.94 -13.24
CA PRO A 161 -10.37 -28.46 -13.44
C PRO A 161 -10.53 -29.66 -14.37
N SER A 162 -9.96 -29.58 -15.57
CA SER A 162 -9.87 -30.70 -16.50
C SER A 162 -8.97 -31.76 -15.88
N ARG A 163 -9.58 -32.60 -15.03
CA ARG A 163 -8.98 -33.83 -14.53
C ARG A 163 -8.76 -34.69 -15.77
N HIS A 164 -7.55 -34.66 -16.31
CA HIS A 164 -7.13 -35.56 -17.38
C HIS A 164 -7.42 -36.98 -16.90
N LYS A 165 -8.50 -37.57 -17.44
CA LYS A 165 -8.79 -38.99 -17.31
C LYS A 165 -7.62 -39.71 -17.98
N ARG A 166 -6.70 -40.25 -17.17
CA ARG A 166 -5.83 -41.32 -17.63
C ARG A 166 -6.75 -42.46 -18.09
N SER A 167 -6.60 -42.85 -19.35
CA SER A 167 -7.17 -44.07 -19.89
C SER A 167 -6.70 -45.25 -19.06
N TYR A 168 -7.64 -46.05 -18.59
CA TYR A 168 -7.39 -47.36 -18.00
C TYR A 168 -7.04 -48.29 -19.17
N GLU A 169 -5.82 -48.82 -19.22
CA GLU A 169 -5.57 -50.08 -19.94
C GLU A 169 -5.75 -51.23 -18.94
N GLU A 170 -6.40 -52.28 -19.42
CA GLU A 170 -6.75 -53.50 -18.71
C GLU A 170 -5.50 -54.32 -18.42
N ASP A 171 -5.23 -54.60 -17.15
CA ASP A 171 -4.39 -55.73 -16.74
C ASP A 171 -5.29 -56.74 -16.02
N GLU A 172 -5.66 -57.79 -16.75
CA GLU A 172 -6.10 -59.06 -16.17
C GLU A 172 -4.86 -59.76 -15.58
N ASP A 173 -4.87 -60.07 -14.28
CA ASP A 173 -4.48 -61.40 -13.79
C ASP A 173 -4.74 -61.57 -12.28
N MET A 174 -5.21 -62.78 -11.94
CA MET A 174 -5.69 -63.23 -10.64
C MET A 174 -4.57 -63.51 -9.63
N ASP A 175 -4.84 -63.30 -8.32
CA ASP A 175 -4.91 -64.43 -7.37
C ASP A 175 -5.41 -64.03 -5.96
N LEU A 176 -6.27 -64.90 -5.42
CA LEU A 176 -6.94 -64.81 -4.12
C LEU A 176 -6.06 -65.39 -2.99
N HIS A 177 -6.06 -64.79 -1.80
CA HIS A 177 -6.35 -65.54 -0.56
C HIS A 177 -6.67 -64.65 0.67
N PRO A 178 -7.54 -65.07 1.62
CA PRO A 178 -8.11 -64.21 2.66
C PRO A 178 -7.75 -64.63 4.11
N SER A 179 -7.75 -63.66 5.04
CA SER A 179 -7.91 -63.89 6.50
C SER A 179 -8.08 -62.55 7.23
N LYS A 180 -9.28 -62.17 7.71
CA LYS A 180 -9.95 -62.51 8.99
C LYS A 180 -9.36 -61.83 10.25
N GLN A 181 -10.09 -60.85 10.80
CA GLN A 181 -10.69 -60.77 12.16
C GLN A 181 -10.89 -59.28 12.55
N LYS A 182 -12.13 -58.78 12.70
CA LYS A 182 -12.98 -58.73 13.93
C LYS A 182 -12.32 -57.84 15.01
N GLU A 183 -12.94 -56.80 15.57
CA GLU A 183 -14.21 -56.75 16.32
C GLU A 183 -14.78 -55.31 16.41
N GLN A 184 -16.08 -55.12 16.12
CA GLN A 184 -17.22 -54.84 17.04
C GLN A 184 -17.35 -53.35 17.45
N HIS A 185 -18.33 -52.55 17.00
CA HIS A 185 -19.82 -52.53 17.11
C HIS A 185 -20.41 -51.79 18.34
N MET A 186 -21.14 -50.71 18.01
CA MET A 186 -22.47 -50.25 18.48
C MET A 186 -22.71 -49.56 19.83
N GLY A 187 -23.57 -48.52 19.74
CA GLY A 187 -24.43 -47.97 20.79
C GLY A 187 -24.70 -46.47 20.55
N SER A 188 -25.52 -46.04 19.57
CA SER A 188 -26.99 -45.91 19.57
C SER A 188 -27.62 -44.97 20.61
N GLY A 189 -28.24 -43.88 20.13
CA GLY A 189 -29.57 -43.41 20.56
C GLY A 189 -29.67 -42.08 21.32
N GLY A 190 -30.40 -41.10 20.76
CA GLY A 190 -31.17 -40.12 21.57
C GLY A 190 -31.16 -38.63 21.19
N ASP A 191 -31.64 -38.31 19.99
CA ASP A 191 -32.37 -37.11 19.50
C ASP A 191 -32.74 -35.86 20.38
N ILE A 192 -32.60 -34.69 19.72
CA ILE A 192 -33.41 -33.43 19.72
C ILE A 192 -32.85 -32.12 20.38
N HIS A 193 -32.59 -31.17 19.47
CA HIS A 193 -32.65 -29.69 19.52
C HIS A 193 -31.65 -28.87 20.36
N GLY A 194 -30.77 -28.15 19.64
CA GLY A 194 -30.05 -26.98 20.12
C GLY A 194 -29.36 -26.26 18.96
N CYS A 195 -29.72 -24.99 18.75
CA CYS A 195 -29.17 -24.06 17.76
C CYS A 195 -27.63 -24.02 17.79
N VAL A 196 -26.96 -24.25 16.65
CA VAL A 196 -25.50 -24.14 16.51
C VAL A 196 -25.19 -23.10 15.44
N GLU A 197 -24.49 -22.04 15.86
CA GLU A 197 -23.84 -21.04 15.02
C GLU A 197 -22.94 -21.70 13.95
N PRO A 198 -22.95 -21.24 12.69
CA PRO A 198 -21.95 -21.68 11.73
C PRO A 198 -20.62 -20.94 12.03
N LYS A 199 -19.67 -21.66 12.64
CA LYS A 199 -18.25 -21.26 12.68
C LYS A 199 -17.76 -20.98 11.26
N ARG A 200 -17.49 -19.71 10.99
CA ARG A 200 -16.82 -19.22 9.79
C ARG A 200 -15.35 -19.65 9.88
N LEU A 201 -14.88 -20.43 8.90
CA LEU A 201 -13.47 -20.81 8.81
C LEU A 201 -12.64 -19.57 8.49
N GLU A 202 -11.72 -19.29 9.39
CA GLU A 202 -10.63 -18.35 9.21
C GLU A 202 -9.65 -18.86 8.15
N THR A 203 -8.88 -17.91 7.62
CA THR A 203 -7.87 -18.03 6.59
C THR A 203 -6.79 -19.06 6.92
N GLU A 204 -6.98 -20.31 6.50
CA GLU A 204 -5.90 -21.30 6.43
C GLU A 204 -5.74 -21.81 4.99
N ALA A 205 -4.75 -21.27 4.28
CA ALA A 205 -4.03 -22.09 3.32
C ALA A 205 -3.17 -23.05 4.15
N SER A 206 -3.65 -24.29 4.31
CA SER A 206 -2.91 -25.36 5.00
C SER A 206 -1.51 -25.49 4.40
N ALA A 207 -0.50 -25.11 5.18
CA ALA A 207 0.86 -25.62 5.06
C ALA A 207 0.88 -27.07 5.56
N GLY A 208 0.25 -27.98 4.78
CA GLY A 208 0.46 -29.41 4.94
C GLY A 208 1.81 -29.78 4.34
N HIS A 209 2.66 -30.44 5.11
CA HIS A 209 3.93 -31.03 4.67
C HIS A 209 3.73 -31.88 3.39
N HIS A 210 3.90 -31.28 2.21
CA HIS A 210 4.04 -32.00 0.97
C HIS A 210 5.54 -32.20 0.73
N LEU A 211 5.94 -33.48 0.76
CA LEU A 211 7.22 -33.94 0.26
C LEU A 211 7.48 -33.30 -1.12
N ILE A 212 8.62 -32.61 -1.22
CA ILE A 212 9.07 -31.87 -2.39
C ILE A 212 9.13 -32.83 -3.59
N SER A 213 8.27 -32.60 -4.58
CA SER A 213 8.47 -33.07 -5.94
C SER A 213 9.44 -32.09 -6.63
N PRO A 214 10.53 -32.53 -7.28
CA PRO A 214 11.63 -31.64 -7.67
C PRO A 214 11.37 -30.76 -8.92
N ASN A 215 10.14 -30.68 -9.44
CA ASN A 215 9.81 -30.00 -10.70
C ASN A 215 8.73 -28.91 -10.57
N CYS A 216 8.81 -28.03 -9.56
CA CYS A 216 8.02 -26.79 -9.54
C CYS A 216 8.97 -25.60 -9.47
N SER A 217 8.78 -24.63 -10.38
CA SER A 217 9.42 -23.32 -10.31
C SER A 217 9.21 -22.70 -8.92
N PRO A 218 10.18 -21.92 -8.41
CA PRO A 218 10.01 -21.26 -7.13
C PRO A 218 8.73 -20.40 -7.16
N PRO A 219 7.97 -20.32 -6.07
CA PRO A 219 6.80 -19.46 -6.00
C PRO A 219 7.21 -18.04 -6.38
N LEU A 220 6.50 -17.44 -7.33
CA LEU A 220 6.76 -16.07 -7.77
C LEU A 220 6.64 -15.13 -6.56
N ASP A 221 7.74 -14.45 -6.24
CA ASP A 221 7.77 -13.43 -5.20
C ASP A 221 6.97 -12.21 -5.69
N LEU A 222 5.82 -12.00 -5.05
CA LEU A 222 4.87 -10.91 -5.30
C LEU A 222 5.43 -9.54 -4.91
N ASN A 223 6.67 -9.46 -4.41
CA ASN A 223 7.39 -8.22 -4.21
C ASN A 223 6.69 -7.31 -3.19
N PHE A 224 6.18 -7.84 -2.08
CA PHE A 224 5.54 -6.99 -1.07
C PHE A 224 6.58 -6.16 -0.30
N PRO A 225 6.29 -4.88 0.03
CA PRO A 225 7.23 -4.05 0.78
C PRO A 225 7.60 -4.58 2.16
N LEU A 226 6.65 -5.22 2.86
CA LEU A 226 6.83 -5.71 4.22
C LEU A 226 6.89 -7.24 4.28
N PRO A 227 7.76 -7.81 5.14
CA PRO A 227 7.91 -9.25 5.27
C PRO A 227 6.65 -9.88 5.86
N GLY A 228 6.23 -11.01 5.30
CA GLY A 228 5.08 -11.79 5.78
C GLY A 228 3.71 -11.22 5.39
N GLU A 229 3.66 -10.15 4.59
CA GLU A 229 2.40 -9.66 4.04
C GLU A 229 1.76 -10.65 3.08
N LYS A 230 0.43 -10.69 3.14
CA LYS A 230 -0.41 -11.52 2.28
C LYS A 230 -1.53 -10.65 1.72
N GLY A 231 -1.86 -10.87 0.46
CA GLY A 231 -3.00 -10.24 -0.18
C GLY A 231 -2.87 -10.26 -1.71
N PRO A 232 -3.84 -9.68 -2.42
CA PRO A 232 -3.82 -9.65 -3.88
C PRO A 232 -2.85 -8.57 -4.40
N ALA A 233 -1.84 -8.98 -5.16
CA ALA A 233 -1.20 -8.07 -6.10
C ALA A 233 -2.07 -7.95 -7.35
N CYS A 234 -2.19 -6.77 -7.95
CA CYS A 234 -3.06 -6.53 -9.09
C CYS A 234 -2.42 -5.57 -10.08
N LEU A 235 -2.56 -5.88 -11.37
CA LEU A 235 -2.26 -4.93 -12.44
C LEU A 235 -3.50 -4.06 -12.68
N VAL A 236 -3.35 -2.76 -12.50
CA VAL A 236 -4.44 -1.78 -12.65
C VAL A 236 -4.19 -0.97 -13.91
N LYS A 237 -5.10 -1.09 -14.89
CA LYS A 237 -4.99 -0.46 -16.21
C LYS A 237 -5.84 0.80 -16.27
N VAL A 238 -5.17 1.95 -16.35
CA VAL A 238 -5.78 3.29 -16.31
C VAL A 238 -5.77 3.90 -17.71
N TYR A 239 -6.93 4.37 -18.16
CA TYR A 239 -7.11 4.92 -19.51
C TYR A 239 -7.05 6.46 -19.56
N GLU A 240 -7.39 7.13 -18.46
CA GLU A 240 -7.51 8.59 -18.39
C GLU A 240 -6.92 9.10 -17.07
N SER A 241 -6.39 10.33 -17.08
CA SER A 241 -5.90 11.03 -15.89
C SER A 241 -4.83 10.26 -15.09
N TRP A 242 -4.03 9.43 -15.75
CA TRP A 242 -2.98 8.63 -15.11
C TRP A 242 -1.84 9.51 -14.55
N ASP A 243 -1.67 10.72 -15.08
CA ASP A 243 -0.73 11.75 -14.63
C ASP A 243 -1.01 12.25 -13.19
N THR A 244 -2.22 12.01 -12.69
CA THR A 244 -2.62 12.38 -11.32
C THR A 244 -2.11 11.41 -10.25
N PHE A 245 -1.72 10.20 -10.65
CA PHE A 245 -1.27 9.15 -9.74
C PHE A 245 0.25 9.03 -9.73
N LYS A 246 0.81 8.81 -8.54
CA LYS A 246 2.24 8.60 -8.34
C LYS A 246 2.49 7.34 -7.53
N VAL A 247 3.72 6.83 -7.60
CA VAL A 247 4.19 5.77 -6.71
C VAL A 247 3.96 6.17 -5.25
N ASN A 248 3.53 5.22 -4.42
CA ASN A 248 3.10 5.34 -3.02
C ASN A 248 1.75 6.02 -2.79
N ASP A 249 1.04 6.46 -3.84
CA ASP A 249 -0.33 6.91 -3.68
C ASP A 249 -1.25 5.74 -3.33
N VAL A 250 -2.19 5.99 -2.42
CA VAL A 250 -3.24 5.05 -2.06
C VAL A 250 -4.51 5.39 -2.83
N LEU A 251 -5.05 4.40 -3.53
CA LEU A 251 -6.19 4.54 -4.42
C LEU A 251 -7.34 3.63 -3.97
N GLU A 252 -8.57 4.08 -4.19
CA GLU A 252 -9.75 3.23 -4.31
C GLU A 252 -10.14 3.15 -5.79
N VAL A 253 -10.05 1.95 -6.35
CA VAL A 253 -10.26 1.68 -7.76
C VAL A 253 -11.56 0.91 -7.93
N TYR A 254 -12.40 1.34 -8.87
CA TYR A 254 -13.56 0.62 -9.37
C TYR A 254 -13.34 0.30 -10.84
N GLY A 255 -13.37 -0.98 -11.17
CA GLY A 255 -13.04 -1.41 -12.52
C GLY A 255 -13.52 -2.81 -12.85
N ILE A 256 -13.35 -3.17 -14.13
CA ILE A 256 -13.76 -4.47 -14.64
C ILE A 256 -12.63 -5.47 -14.42
N LEU A 257 -12.94 -6.58 -13.75
CA LEU A 257 -12.00 -7.67 -13.54
C LEU A 257 -11.78 -8.45 -14.84
N SER A 258 -10.57 -8.41 -15.39
CA SER A 258 -10.16 -9.20 -16.54
C SER A 258 -9.47 -10.49 -16.09
N VAL A 259 -10.00 -11.63 -16.54
CA VAL A 259 -9.44 -12.96 -16.34
C VAL A 259 -9.44 -13.66 -17.69
N ASP A 260 -8.45 -13.36 -18.52
CA ASP A 260 -8.30 -14.00 -19.83
C ASP A 260 -7.30 -15.17 -19.76
N PRO A 261 -7.73 -16.41 -20.08
CA PRO A 261 -6.85 -17.58 -20.11
C PRO A 261 -5.70 -17.45 -21.11
N VAL A 262 -5.88 -16.71 -22.22
CA VAL A 262 -4.87 -16.59 -23.30
C VAL A 262 -3.59 -15.93 -22.78
N LEU A 263 -3.72 -15.03 -21.80
CA LEU A 263 -2.59 -14.36 -21.14
C LEU A 263 -1.82 -15.27 -20.18
N SER A 264 -2.32 -16.47 -19.87
CA SER A 264 -1.66 -17.45 -18.98
C SER A 264 -0.87 -18.54 -19.69
N ILE A 265 -0.97 -18.64 -21.03
CA ILE A 265 -0.40 -19.73 -21.85
C ILE A 265 1.10 -19.52 -22.14
N VAL A 266 1.71 -18.46 -21.61
CA VAL A 266 3.12 -18.10 -21.82
C VAL A 266 4.11 -19.16 -21.27
N ASN A 267 3.64 -20.14 -20.49
CA ASN A 267 4.47 -21.23 -19.95
C ASN A 267 4.59 -22.49 -20.84
N ASN A 268 3.85 -22.59 -21.95
CA ASN A 268 3.93 -23.76 -22.84
C ASN A 268 4.50 -23.36 -24.20
N GLU A 269 5.65 -23.96 -24.57
CA GLU A 269 6.39 -23.72 -25.82
C GLU A 269 5.55 -23.93 -27.11
N GLU A 270 4.38 -24.56 -27.03
CA GLU A 270 3.55 -24.90 -28.20
C GLU A 270 2.57 -23.80 -28.65
N SER A 271 2.38 -22.70 -27.90
CA SER A 271 1.39 -21.65 -28.24
C SER A 271 1.99 -20.29 -28.64
N GLN A 272 3.31 -20.22 -28.83
CA GLN A 272 4.01 -19.04 -29.35
C GLN A 272 3.39 -18.40 -30.62
N PRO A 273 2.82 -19.11 -31.61
CA PRO A 273 2.46 -18.48 -32.89
C PRO A 273 1.31 -17.46 -32.80
N VAL A 274 0.35 -17.65 -31.89
CA VAL A 274 -0.88 -16.83 -31.85
C VAL A 274 -0.65 -15.48 -31.18
N ILE A 275 0.21 -15.44 -30.15
CA ILE A 275 0.61 -14.21 -29.47
C ILE A 275 1.67 -13.48 -30.30
N GLN A 276 2.60 -14.21 -30.94
CA GLN A 276 3.54 -13.64 -31.90
C GLN A 276 2.81 -12.92 -33.03
N LEU A 277 1.73 -13.50 -33.58
CA LEU A 277 0.89 -12.84 -34.58
C LEU A 277 0.23 -11.54 -34.07
N PHE A 278 -0.15 -11.47 -32.79
CA PHE A 278 -0.78 -10.29 -32.19
C PHE A 278 0.25 -9.19 -31.87
N CYS A 279 1.41 -9.56 -31.33
CA CYS A 279 2.53 -8.66 -31.09
C CYS A 279 3.15 -8.18 -32.40
N ASP A 280 3.41 -9.07 -33.37
CA ASP A 280 3.87 -8.72 -34.72
C ASP A 280 2.85 -7.80 -35.42
N SER A 281 1.54 -8.00 -35.21
CA SER A 281 0.52 -7.13 -35.81
C SER A 281 0.45 -5.74 -35.14
N LEU A 282 0.78 -5.63 -33.85
CA LEU A 282 0.89 -4.35 -33.14
C LEU A 282 2.24 -3.65 -33.42
N GLU A 283 3.35 -4.38 -33.46
CA GLU A 283 4.67 -3.89 -33.87
C GLU A 283 4.68 -3.41 -35.32
N ASN A 284 4.07 -4.16 -36.25
CA ASN A 284 3.89 -3.72 -37.63
C ASN A 284 3.00 -2.46 -37.73
N LEU A 285 2.07 -2.25 -36.79
CA LEU A 285 1.25 -1.04 -36.71
C LEU A 285 2.07 0.15 -36.17
N VAL A 286 2.89 -0.07 -35.14
CA VAL A 286 3.80 0.93 -34.55
C VAL A 286 4.88 1.38 -35.55
N VAL A 287 5.51 0.42 -36.25
CA VAL A 287 6.52 0.70 -37.29
C VAL A 287 5.93 1.47 -38.48
N ARG A 288 4.66 1.23 -38.84
CA ARG A 288 3.97 1.97 -39.89
C ARG A 288 3.61 3.41 -39.49
N LEU A 289 3.32 3.66 -38.22
CA LEU A 289 3.00 5.01 -37.72
C LEU A 289 4.24 5.90 -37.57
N GLN A 290 5.43 5.31 -37.43
CA GLN A 290 6.70 6.05 -37.40
C GLN A 290 7.20 6.49 -38.79
N ASN A 291 6.61 6.00 -39.89
CA ASN A 291 6.97 6.36 -41.26
C ASN A 291 5.74 6.80 -42.08
N PRO A 292 5.25 8.04 -41.92
CA PRO A 292 4.19 8.56 -42.78
C PRO A 292 4.72 8.79 -44.21
N VAL A 293 4.06 8.18 -45.20
CA VAL A 293 4.27 8.44 -46.63
C VAL A 293 4.01 9.92 -46.90
N GLU A 294 5.02 10.63 -47.39
CA GLU A 294 4.97 12.03 -47.79
C GLU A 294 3.90 12.30 -48.84
N TYR A 295 3.02 13.27 -48.58
CA TYR A 295 2.37 14.06 -49.62
C TYR A 295 2.58 15.55 -49.32
N GLU A 296 3.09 16.25 -50.33
CA GLU A 296 3.66 17.60 -50.31
C GLU A 296 2.67 18.72 -49.92
N ASN A 297 3.09 19.57 -48.97
CA ASN A 297 3.26 21.04 -49.05
C ASN A 297 2.89 21.82 -47.76
N PRO A 298 3.57 22.96 -47.49
CA PRO A 298 4.18 23.19 -46.19
C PRO A 298 3.55 24.35 -45.42
N THR A 299 3.61 24.30 -44.08
CA THR A 299 3.94 25.44 -43.19
C THR A 299 3.77 25.02 -41.72
N CYS A 300 4.87 24.60 -41.06
CA CYS A 300 5.18 24.98 -39.67
C CYS A 300 6.49 24.34 -39.18
N ILE A 301 7.51 25.19 -39.07
CA ILE A 301 8.58 25.25 -38.06
C ILE A 301 9.16 23.91 -37.57
N HIS A 302 10.27 23.52 -38.21
CA HIS A 302 11.20 22.48 -37.78
C HIS A 302 11.69 22.64 -36.33
N ARG A 303 11.53 21.58 -35.53
CA ARG A 303 12.49 21.22 -34.48
C ARG A 303 13.09 19.87 -34.88
N LYS A 304 14.35 19.88 -35.33
CA LYS A 304 15.12 18.67 -35.68
C LYS A 304 15.26 17.79 -34.43
N MET A 305 14.78 16.54 -34.50
CA MET A 305 15.31 15.43 -33.71
C MET A 305 16.23 14.64 -34.64
N ASP A 306 17.44 14.33 -34.16
CA ASP A 306 18.44 13.58 -34.90
C ASP A 306 17.98 12.14 -35.13
N SER A 307 18.07 11.71 -36.39
CA SER A 307 17.82 10.34 -36.82
C SER A 307 19.08 9.49 -36.60
N SER A 308 19.17 8.83 -35.46
CA SER A 308 19.97 7.60 -35.35
C SER A 308 19.07 6.42 -35.68
N ALA A 309 19.42 5.70 -36.74
CA ALA A 309 18.77 4.45 -37.14
C ALA A 309 18.66 3.51 -35.93
N LEU A 310 17.43 3.19 -35.53
CA LEU A 310 17.16 2.14 -34.56
C LEU A 310 17.42 0.79 -35.24
N ASP A 311 18.35 0.03 -34.69
CA ASP A 311 18.59 -1.37 -35.09
C ASP A 311 17.30 -2.17 -34.80
N PRO A 312 16.76 -2.98 -35.74
CA PRO A 312 15.54 -3.79 -35.54
C PRO A 312 15.68 -4.94 -34.53
N MET A 313 16.66 -4.89 -33.62
CA MET A 313 17.08 -5.99 -32.77
C MET A 313 17.02 -5.68 -31.26
N GLU A 314 16.43 -4.53 -30.87
CA GLU A 314 16.20 -4.18 -29.45
C GLU A 314 14.81 -4.60 -28.91
N CYS A 315 13.93 -5.20 -29.71
CA CYS A 315 12.57 -5.61 -29.29
C CYS A 315 12.47 -7.10 -28.96
N MET A 316 13.29 -7.59 -28.02
CA MET A 316 13.01 -8.87 -27.37
C MET A 316 13.01 -8.67 -25.88
N ASP A 317 11.82 -8.49 -25.31
CA ASP A 317 11.60 -8.55 -23.87
C ASP A 317 12.23 -9.83 -23.32
N THR A 318 12.97 -9.72 -22.22
CA THR A 318 13.56 -10.92 -21.63
C THR A 318 12.45 -11.83 -21.11
N ALA A 319 12.69 -13.14 -21.06
CA ALA A 319 11.72 -14.09 -20.48
C ALA A 319 11.40 -13.79 -18.99
N GLU A 320 12.24 -13.01 -18.31
CA GLU A 320 12.00 -12.52 -16.95
C GLU A 320 11.05 -11.33 -16.94
N GLU A 321 11.27 -10.36 -17.83
CA GLU A 321 10.39 -9.22 -18.06
C GLU A 321 8.98 -9.66 -18.46
N GLN A 322 8.86 -10.55 -19.45
CA GLN A 322 7.56 -11.07 -19.89
C GLN A 322 6.78 -11.76 -18.75
N ARG A 323 7.47 -12.46 -17.84
CA ARG A 323 6.83 -13.11 -16.67
C ARG A 323 6.29 -12.12 -15.64
N VAL A 324 6.91 -10.95 -15.52
CA VAL A 324 6.51 -9.91 -14.55
C VAL A 324 5.43 -8.99 -15.11
N HIS A 325 5.48 -8.67 -16.40
CA HIS A 325 4.48 -7.82 -17.07
C HIS A 325 3.24 -8.61 -17.50
N SER A 326 3.40 -9.90 -17.80
CA SER A 326 2.30 -10.81 -18.17
C SER A 326 2.14 -12.01 -17.21
N PRO A 327 1.94 -11.78 -15.90
CA PRO A 327 1.72 -12.86 -14.95
C PRO A 327 0.36 -13.53 -15.19
N PRO A 328 0.22 -14.82 -14.83
CA PRO A 328 -1.07 -15.51 -14.87
C PRO A 328 -2.12 -14.78 -14.02
N ALA A 329 -3.34 -14.62 -14.55
CA ALA A 329 -4.43 -13.94 -13.87
C ALA A 329 -4.86 -14.61 -12.54
N SER A 330 -4.51 -15.89 -12.36
CA SER A 330 -4.71 -16.61 -11.10
C SER A 330 -3.79 -16.13 -9.97
N LEU A 331 -2.65 -15.54 -10.32
CA LEU A 331 -1.67 -15.02 -9.36
C LEU A 331 -1.81 -13.49 -9.22
N VAL A 332 -1.84 -12.79 -10.35
CA VAL A 332 -1.96 -11.33 -10.40
C VAL A 332 -3.12 -10.97 -11.34
N PRO A 333 -4.34 -10.73 -10.82
CA PRO A 333 -5.47 -10.28 -11.61
C PRO A 333 -5.23 -8.92 -12.28
N ARG A 334 -6.02 -8.63 -13.31
CA ARG A 334 -6.03 -7.36 -14.02
C ARG A 334 -7.35 -6.63 -13.79
N ILE A 335 -7.29 -5.37 -13.42
CA ILE A 335 -8.47 -4.50 -13.29
C ILE A 335 -8.36 -3.38 -14.32
N HIS A 336 -9.36 -3.26 -15.17
CA HIS A 336 -9.50 -2.12 -16.06
C HIS A 336 -10.32 -1.02 -15.39
N VAL A 337 -9.68 0.12 -15.12
CA VAL A 337 -10.26 1.19 -14.31
C VAL A 337 -11.36 1.92 -15.05
N ILE A 338 -12.53 1.99 -14.44
CA ILE A 338 -13.61 2.91 -14.83
C ILE A 338 -13.53 4.19 -14.00
N LEU A 339 -13.34 4.04 -12.68
CA LEU A 339 -13.22 5.15 -11.74
C LEU A 339 -12.07 4.84 -10.77
N ALA A 340 -11.18 5.79 -10.57
CA ALA A 340 -10.16 5.71 -9.53
C ALA A 340 -10.17 7.00 -8.71
N GLN A 341 -10.13 6.85 -7.39
CA GLN A 341 -10.09 7.95 -6.44
C GLN A 341 -8.83 7.84 -5.59
N LYS A 342 -8.05 8.91 -5.55
CA LYS A 342 -6.94 9.04 -4.60
C LYS A 342 -7.49 9.27 -3.18
N LEU A 343 -7.12 8.41 -2.25
CA LEU A 343 -7.56 8.49 -0.85
C LEU A 343 -6.64 9.40 -0.03
N GLN A 344 -7.24 10.30 0.77
CA GLN A 344 -6.49 11.12 1.72
C GLN A 344 -6.14 10.35 3.00
N HIS A 345 -6.97 9.37 3.36
CA HIS A 345 -6.77 8.45 4.48
C HIS A 345 -7.41 7.09 4.19
N ILE A 346 -7.03 6.09 4.97
CA ILE A 346 -7.55 4.71 4.86
C ILE A 346 -8.51 4.33 5.99
N ASN A 347 -8.77 5.24 6.94
CA ASN A 347 -9.67 4.97 8.07
C ASN A 347 -11.14 4.81 7.59
N PRO A 348 -11.76 3.62 7.74
CA PRO A 348 -13.12 3.34 7.28
C PRO A 348 -14.22 4.01 8.12
N LEU A 349 -13.87 4.52 9.32
CA LEU A 349 -14.79 5.21 10.21
C LEU A 349 -14.98 6.69 9.84
N LEU A 350 -14.21 7.17 8.86
CA LEU A 350 -14.28 8.53 8.33
C LEU A 350 -14.75 8.51 6.86
N PRO A 351 -15.49 9.53 6.41
CA PRO A 351 -15.79 9.70 4.99
C PRO A 351 -14.51 9.82 4.15
N ALA A 352 -14.44 9.16 3.00
CA ALA A 352 -13.25 9.13 2.14
C ALA A 352 -12.76 10.52 1.67
N CYS A 353 -13.66 11.51 1.64
CA CYS A 353 -13.35 12.91 1.35
C CYS A 353 -14.10 13.83 2.31
N LEU A 354 -13.36 14.64 3.09
CA LEU A 354 -13.96 15.57 4.06
C LEU A 354 -14.54 16.85 3.42
N ASN A 355 -14.25 17.11 2.15
CA ASN A 355 -14.69 18.32 1.45
C ASN A 355 -16.17 18.27 1.02
N GLU A 356 -16.76 17.08 0.98
CA GLU A 356 -18.16 16.88 0.60
C GLU A 356 -19.10 17.43 1.68
N GLU A 357 -20.24 17.99 1.28
CA GLU A 357 -21.18 18.65 2.22
C GLU A 357 -21.73 17.70 3.29
N GLU A 358 -21.93 16.43 2.94
CA GLU A 358 -22.37 15.38 3.85
C GLU A 358 -21.34 15.14 4.96
N SER A 359 -20.05 15.13 4.61
CA SER A 359 -18.93 14.96 5.54
C SER A 359 -18.78 16.14 6.51
N LYS A 360 -19.13 17.36 6.10
CA LYS A 360 -19.03 18.55 6.96
C LYS A 360 -19.91 18.45 8.20
N THR A 361 -21.10 17.85 8.08
CA THR A 361 -22.03 17.64 9.20
C THR A 361 -21.45 16.62 10.19
N PHE A 362 -20.83 15.55 9.69
CA PHE A 362 -20.15 14.58 10.54
C PHE A 362 -18.99 15.23 11.31
N VAL A 363 -18.15 16.01 10.62
CA VAL A 363 -17.01 16.70 11.23
C VAL A 363 -17.48 17.67 12.31
N SER A 364 -18.48 18.53 12.04
CA SER A 364 -18.96 19.51 13.02
C SER A 364 -19.54 18.84 14.28
N ASN A 365 -20.28 17.75 14.13
CA ASN A 365 -20.79 16.97 15.25
C ASN A 365 -19.64 16.39 16.08
N PHE A 366 -18.63 15.78 15.45
CA PHE A 366 -17.50 15.19 16.16
C PHE A 366 -16.58 16.22 16.80
N MET A 367 -16.44 17.42 16.22
CA MET A 367 -15.68 18.54 16.81
C MET A 367 -16.18 18.90 18.22
N SER A 368 -17.49 18.75 18.49
CA SER A 368 -18.06 18.99 19.81
C SER A 368 -17.67 17.93 20.86
N GLU A 369 -17.33 16.71 20.43
CA GLU A 369 -16.92 15.60 21.30
C GLU A 369 -15.40 15.49 21.47
N LEU A 370 -14.59 16.33 20.80
CA LEU A 370 -13.12 16.19 20.81
C LEU A 370 -12.51 16.29 22.21
N SER A 371 -12.98 17.23 23.03
CA SER A 371 -12.43 17.47 24.37
C SER A 371 -12.55 16.26 25.32
N PRO A 372 -13.75 15.65 25.52
CA PRO A 372 -13.86 14.45 26.35
C PRO A 372 -13.10 13.26 25.74
N VAL A 373 -13.16 13.07 24.42
CA VAL A 373 -12.43 11.97 23.73
C VAL A 373 -10.92 12.11 23.94
N ARG A 374 -10.38 13.32 23.88
CA ARG A 374 -8.97 13.59 24.19
C ARG A 374 -8.62 13.24 25.63
N ALA A 375 -9.45 13.61 26.60
CA ALA A 375 -9.19 13.33 28.01
C ALA A 375 -9.18 11.81 28.29
N GLU A 376 -10.11 11.07 27.69
CA GLU A 376 -10.16 9.61 27.77
C GLU A 376 -8.94 8.96 27.09
N LEU A 377 -8.55 9.43 25.90
CA LEU A 377 -7.36 8.94 25.19
C LEU A 377 -6.08 9.19 25.99
N LEU A 378 -5.96 10.37 26.60
CA LEU A 378 -4.82 10.70 27.44
C LEU A 378 -4.75 9.81 28.68
N GLY A 379 -5.88 9.54 29.34
CA GLY A 379 -5.95 8.59 30.45
C GLY A 379 -5.52 7.19 30.03
N PHE A 380 -6.06 6.69 28.91
CA PHE A 380 -5.69 5.40 28.35
C PHE A 380 -4.20 5.28 28.04
N LEU A 381 -3.61 6.26 27.34
CA LEU A 381 -2.19 6.25 27.00
C LEU A 381 -1.29 6.47 28.23
N THR A 382 -1.77 7.20 29.25
CA THR A 382 -1.04 7.34 30.52
C THR A 382 -0.91 5.98 31.21
N HIS A 383 -1.97 5.17 31.24
CA HIS A 383 -1.90 3.81 31.76
C HIS A 383 -1.03 2.89 30.91
N ALA A 384 -1.07 3.03 29.58
CA ALA A 384 -0.20 2.30 28.65
C ALA A 384 1.30 2.60 28.86
N LEU A 385 1.62 3.85 29.21
CA LEU A 385 2.96 4.33 29.53
C LEU A 385 3.24 4.31 31.04
N LEU A 386 2.66 3.33 31.75
CA LEU A 386 2.98 3.03 33.15
C LEU A 386 2.75 4.21 34.11
N GLY A 387 1.71 5.00 33.87
CA GLY A 387 1.33 6.16 34.67
C GLY A 387 2.02 7.47 34.25
N ASP A 388 2.85 7.48 33.21
CA ASP A 388 3.55 8.69 32.76
C ASP A 388 2.66 9.57 31.85
N SER A 389 2.00 10.55 32.45
CA SER A 389 1.11 11.46 31.73
C SER A 389 1.84 12.39 30.74
N LEU A 390 3.11 12.75 30.99
CA LEU A 390 3.85 13.62 30.08
C LEU A 390 4.24 12.86 28.81
N ALA A 391 4.71 11.62 28.95
CA ALA A 391 5.02 10.77 27.81
C ALA A 391 3.75 10.50 26.97
N ALA A 392 2.61 10.28 27.63
CA ALA A 392 1.32 10.10 26.96
C ALA A 392 0.90 11.34 26.17
N GLU A 393 1.09 12.55 26.71
CA GLU A 393 0.84 13.79 25.98
C GLU A 393 1.66 13.86 24.69
N TYR A 394 2.99 13.70 24.78
CA TYR A 394 3.85 13.73 23.60
C TYR A 394 3.54 12.61 22.60
N LEU A 395 3.10 11.44 23.06
CA LEU A 395 2.66 10.37 22.18
C LEU A 395 1.39 10.77 21.39
N ILE A 396 0.43 11.45 22.01
CA ILE A 396 -0.73 11.98 21.27
C ILE A 396 -0.28 13.01 20.24
N LEU A 397 0.58 13.96 20.62
CA LEU A 397 1.08 14.99 19.70
C LEU A 397 1.83 14.37 18.50
N HIS A 398 2.61 13.31 18.75
CA HIS A 398 3.24 12.51 17.73
C HIS A 398 2.22 11.83 16.81
N LEU A 399 1.22 11.15 17.37
CA LEU A 399 0.20 10.43 16.59
C LEU A 399 -0.65 11.35 15.72
N ILE A 400 -0.84 12.62 16.08
CA ILE A 400 -1.58 13.59 15.23
C ILE A 400 -0.68 14.39 14.29
N SER A 401 0.64 14.21 14.37
CA SER A 401 1.58 14.94 13.52
C SER A 401 1.52 14.47 12.07
N THR A 402 1.73 15.41 11.14
CA THR A 402 1.67 15.18 9.71
C THR A 402 2.38 16.31 8.96
N VAL A 403 3.02 16.00 7.84
CA VAL A 403 3.62 17.00 6.97
C VAL A 403 2.51 17.74 6.21
N TYR A 404 2.21 18.98 6.61
CA TYR A 404 1.15 19.79 5.99
C TYR A 404 1.66 20.69 4.86
N ALA A 405 2.97 20.99 4.84
CA ALA A 405 3.58 21.81 3.82
C ALA A 405 5.04 21.44 3.63
N ARG A 406 5.53 21.62 2.40
CA ARG A 406 6.95 21.57 2.06
C ARG A 406 7.33 22.92 1.47
N ARG A 407 8.32 23.59 2.07
CA ARG A 407 8.93 24.79 1.49
C ARG A 407 10.33 24.39 1.05
N ASP A 408 10.55 24.42 -0.26
CA ASP A 408 11.72 23.85 -0.91
C ASP A 408 11.90 22.37 -0.51
N VAL A 409 12.98 22.05 0.22
CA VAL A 409 13.31 20.68 0.67
C VAL A 409 12.84 20.42 2.10
N LEU A 410 12.43 21.44 2.87
CA LEU A 410 12.14 21.29 4.29
C LEU A 410 10.67 20.87 4.53
N PRO A 411 10.42 19.68 5.11
CA PRO A 411 9.08 19.27 5.53
C PRO A 411 8.66 20.00 6.82
N LEU A 412 7.49 20.61 6.82
CA LEU A 412 6.91 21.27 8.00
C LEU A 412 5.78 20.41 8.58
N GLY A 413 5.78 20.25 9.91
CA GLY A 413 4.73 19.54 10.65
C GLY A 413 5.01 18.08 11.00
N LYS A 414 6.17 17.55 10.60
CA LYS A 414 6.65 16.28 11.15
C LYS A 414 6.97 16.43 12.64
N PHE A 415 6.76 15.37 13.42
CA PHE A 415 7.14 15.35 14.83
C PHE A 415 7.59 13.97 15.27
N THR A 416 8.87 13.68 15.02
CA THR A 416 9.49 12.40 15.41
C THR A 416 9.84 12.43 16.88
N VAL A 417 9.25 11.52 17.65
CA VAL A 417 9.49 11.39 19.08
C VAL A 417 10.38 10.18 19.35
N ASN A 418 11.41 10.39 20.16
CA ASN A 418 12.16 9.31 20.79
C ASN A 418 11.69 9.10 22.22
N LEU A 419 11.06 7.96 22.50
CA LEU A 419 10.72 7.51 23.83
C LEU A 419 11.91 6.73 24.41
N SER A 420 12.76 7.46 25.14
CA SER A 420 13.95 6.92 25.79
C SER A 420 13.66 6.37 27.19
N GLY A 421 14.52 5.50 27.71
CA GLY A 421 14.32 4.84 29.00
C GLY A 421 13.42 3.61 28.94
N CYS A 422 13.18 3.07 27.73
CA CYS A 422 12.49 1.80 27.57
C CYS A 422 13.38 0.64 28.09
N PRO A 423 12.85 -0.35 28.82
CA PRO A 423 13.66 -1.46 29.32
C PRO A 423 14.22 -2.31 28.16
N ARG A 424 15.50 -2.76 28.25
CA ARG A 424 16.13 -3.60 27.20
C ARG A 424 15.33 -4.87 26.94
N ASN A 425 15.24 -5.29 25.68
CA ASN A 425 14.62 -6.57 25.27
C ASN A 425 13.24 -6.83 25.89
N SER A 426 12.48 -5.77 26.16
CA SER A 426 11.24 -5.89 26.90
C SER A 426 10.05 -6.05 25.97
N ILE A 427 9.13 -6.92 26.38
CA ILE A 427 7.79 -7.09 25.78
C ILE A 427 7.02 -5.74 25.78
N PHE A 428 7.47 -4.76 26.57
CA PHE A 428 6.91 -3.42 26.62
C PHE A 428 6.90 -2.72 25.26
N THR A 429 7.99 -2.73 24.48
CA THR A 429 8.01 -2.06 23.17
C THR A 429 7.04 -2.71 22.19
N GLU A 430 6.90 -4.04 22.26
CA GLU A 430 5.90 -4.79 21.51
C GLU A 430 4.47 -4.43 21.95
N HIS A 431 4.19 -4.32 23.25
CA HIS A 431 2.88 -3.92 23.75
C HIS A 431 2.51 -2.49 23.34
N ILE A 432 3.45 -1.55 23.38
CA ILE A 432 3.24 -0.19 22.88
C ILE A 432 2.92 -0.22 21.38
N TYR A 433 3.64 -1.02 20.59
CA TYR A 433 3.31 -1.20 19.18
C TYR A 433 1.92 -1.79 18.97
N ARG A 434 1.53 -2.83 19.73
CA ARG A 434 0.17 -3.41 19.67
C ARG A 434 -0.91 -2.36 19.98
N ILE A 435 -0.68 -1.49 20.97
CA ILE A 435 -1.60 -0.38 21.28
C ILE A 435 -1.69 0.61 20.11
N ILE A 436 -0.56 1.01 19.54
CA ILE A 436 -0.54 1.91 18.37
C ILE A 436 -1.30 1.27 17.21
N GLN A 437 -1.06 -0.01 16.92
CA GLN A 437 -1.74 -0.77 15.87
C GLN A 437 -3.27 -0.80 16.04
N GLN A 438 -3.77 -0.78 17.28
CA GLN A 438 -5.21 -0.68 17.56
C GLN A 438 -5.79 0.73 17.34
N LEU A 439 -4.95 1.77 17.39
CA LEU A 439 -5.36 3.17 17.30
C LEU A 439 -5.23 3.77 15.89
N VAL A 440 -4.20 3.36 15.13
CA VAL A 440 -3.90 3.91 13.80
C VAL A 440 -4.30 2.92 12.69
N PRO A 441 -4.59 3.41 11.47
CA PRO A 441 -5.08 2.55 10.41
C PRO A 441 -3.98 1.76 9.67
N ALA A 442 -2.73 2.24 9.67
CA ALA A 442 -1.57 1.51 9.18
C ALA A 442 -0.36 1.73 10.09
N SER A 443 0.34 0.66 10.43
CA SER A 443 1.52 0.71 11.28
C SER A 443 2.49 -0.43 11.01
N TYR A 444 3.78 -0.18 11.19
CA TYR A 444 4.82 -1.20 11.07
C TYR A 444 5.88 -1.03 12.15
N ARG A 445 6.34 -2.15 12.72
CA ARG A 445 7.41 -2.18 13.73
C ARG A 445 8.70 -2.67 13.08
N LEU A 446 9.67 -1.76 12.94
CA LEU A 446 10.99 -2.08 12.46
C LEU A 446 11.92 -2.35 13.64
N GLN A 447 12.37 -3.60 13.78
CA GLN A 447 13.33 -3.99 14.80
C GLN A 447 14.75 -3.72 14.32
N MET A 448 15.53 -2.89 15.03
CA MET A 448 16.91 -2.52 14.67
C MET A 448 17.94 -3.58 15.09
N THR A 449 17.65 -4.86 14.83
CA THR A 449 18.61 -5.96 15.03
C THR A 449 19.70 -5.92 13.95
N ILE A 450 20.90 -6.44 14.24
CA ILE A 450 22.00 -6.53 13.26
C ILE A 450 21.56 -7.31 12.00
N GLU A 451 20.82 -8.41 12.17
CA GLU A 451 20.30 -9.22 11.07
C GLU A 451 19.43 -8.41 10.10
N ASN A 452 18.39 -7.74 10.63
CA ASN A 452 17.53 -6.86 9.82
C ASN A 452 18.34 -5.75 9.15
N MET A 453 19.29 -5.14 9.85
CA MET A 453 20.07 -4.02 9.30
C MET A 453 21.01 -4.45 8.17
N ASN A 454 21.55 -5.67 8.20
CA ASN A 454 22.46 -6.17 7.16
C ASN A 454 21.71 -6.87 6.01
N HIS A 455 20.59 -7.54 6.27
CA HIS A 455 19.91 -8.37 5.27
C HIS A 455 18.64 -7.76 4.69
N SER A 456 17.98 -6.85 5.40
CA SER A 456 16.75 -6.21 4.89
C SER A 456 17.10 -5.06 3.96
N ARG A 457 16.34 -4.95 2.87
CA ARG A 457 16.42 -3.83 1.94
C ARG A 457 15.43 -2.75 2.37
N PHE A 458 15.92 -1.56 2.73
CA PHE A 458 15.05 -0.47 3.17
C PHE A 458 14.56 0.39 2.01
N ILE A 459 15.42 0.66 1.03
CA ILE A 459 15.09 1.48 -0.13
C ILE A 459 14.71 0.63 -1.35
N PRO A 460 13.73 1.04 -2.16
CA PRO A 460 13.41 0.38 -3.42
C PRO A 460 14.55 0.49 -4.45
N HIS A 461 14.63 -0.48 -5.36
CA HIS A 461 15.64 -0.52 -6.41
C HIS A 461 15.08 -1.06 -7.74
N LYS A 462 15.48 -0.47 -8.86
CA LYS A 462 15.05 -0.90 -10.20
C LYS A 462 15.86 -2.11 -10.64
N ASP A 463 15.16 -3.23 -10.82
CA ASP A 463 15.70 -4.39 -11.52
C ASP A 463 15.49 -4.22 -13.03
N TYR A 464 16.60 -3.99 -13.74
CA TYR A 464 16.62 -3.83 -15.19
C TYR A 464 16.45 -5.15 -15.96
N THR A 465 16.64 -6.30 -15.31
CA THR A 465 16.46 -7.61 -15.99
C THR A 465 14.99 -7.96 -16.14
N ALA A 466 14.22 -7.80 -15.06
CA ALA A 466 12.78 -7.99 -15.05
C ALA A 466 12.00 -6.69 -15.35
N ASN A 467 12.69 -5.59 -15.63
CA ASN A 467 12.16 -4.23 -15.78
C ASN A 467 11.12 -3.84 -14.71
N ARG A 468 11.39 -4.16 -13.43
CA ARG A 468 10.47 -3.91 -12.31
C ARG A 468 11.15 -3.22 -11.15
N LEU A 469 10.40 -2.44 -10.37
CA LEU A 469 10.87 -1.88 -9.12
C LEU A 469 10.75 -2.92 -8.00
N VAL A 470 11.87 -3.38 -7.47
CA VAL A 470 11.92 -4.23 -6.27
C VAL A 470 11.65 -3.36 -5.04
N SER A 471 10.68 -3.74 -4.20
CA SER A 471 10.31 -2.94 -3.04
C SER A 471 11.37 -2.95 -1.95
N GLY A 472 11.38 -1.85 -1.18
CA GLY A 472 12.06 -1.76 0.11
C GLY A 472 11.06 -1.57 1.24
N VAL A 473 11.48 -1.89 2.47
CA VAL A 473 10.64 -1.79 3.69
C VAL A 473 10.10 -0.38 3.93
N LEU A 474 10.80 0.66 3.45
CA LEU A 474 10.38 2.06 3.60
C LEU A 474 9.40 2.53 2.51
N GLN A 475 9.05 1.66 1.55
CA GLN A 475 7.99 1.93 0.57
C GLN A 475 6.61 1.77 1.22
N LEU A 476 6.23 2.76 2.02
CA LEU A 476 5.01 2.75 2.80
C LEU A 476 4.04 3.83 2.34
N ALA A 477 2.75 3.59 2.60
CA ALA A 477 1.71 4.57 2.35
C ALA A 477 1.86 5.80 3.25
N SER A 478 1.37 6.95 2.77
CA SER A 478 1.33 8.18 3.56
C SER A 478 0.54 8.00 4.86
N ASN A 479 0.98 8.67 5.92
CA ASN A 479 0.45 8.64 7.28
C ASN A 479 0.60 7.30 8.04
N THR A 480 1.40 6.36 7.52
CA THR A 480 1.76 5.11 8.21
C THR A 480 2.58 5.41 9.47
N SER A 481 2.26 4.74 10.58
CA SER A 481 3.02 4.85 11.83
C SER A 481 4.17 3.84 11.85
N LEU A 482 5.40 4.32 11.69
CA LEU A 482 6.61 3.49 11.74
C LEU A 482 7.20 3.54 13.16
N VAL A 483 7.19 2.41 13.87
CA VAL A 483 7.82 2.27 15.18
C VAL A 483 9.19 1.63 15.01
N VAL A 484 10.26 2.37 15.28
CA VAL A 484 11.64 1.90 15.20
C VAL A 484 12.10 1.50 16.59
N ASP A 485 12.39 0.21 16.77
CA ASP A 485 12.83 -0.34 18.04
C ASP A 485 14.36 -0.43 18.10
N GLU A 486 14.99 0.58 18.71
CA GLU A 486 16.43 0.61 18.99
C GLU A 486 16.83 -0.17 20.25
N THR A 487 15.88 -0.68 21.05
CA THR A 487 16.20 -1.47 22.26
C THR A 487 16.79 -2.84 21.94
N GLN A 488 16.63 -3.30 20.70
CA GLN A 488 17.18 -4.56 20.18
C GLN A 488 18.56 -4.37 19.51
N LEU A 489 19.11 -3.16 19.56
CA LEU A 489 20.40 -2.85 18.95
C LEU A 489 21.53 -3.36 19.86
N GLU A 490 22.26 -4.36 19.40
CA GLU A 490 23.42 -4.92 20.09
C GLU A 490 24.74 -4.36 19.56
N GLN A 491 25.80 -4.41 20.36
CA GLN A 491 27.15 -4.08 19.90
C GLN A 491 27.63 -5.17 18.92
N GLY A 492 27.69 -4.84 17.64
CA GLY A 492 28.23 -5.70 16.59
C GLY A 492 28.76 -4.90 15.40
N GLN A 493 29.49 -5.55 14.50
CA GLN A 493 29.94 -4.91 13.27
C GLN A 493 28.80 -4.88 12.27
N LEU A 494 28.40 -3.67 11.90
CA LEU A 494 27.59 -3.43 10.72
C LEU A 494 28.45 -3.77 9.51
N ASP A 495 28.00 -4.74 8.71
CA ASP A 495 28.76 -5.21 7.55
C ASP A 495 28.92 -4.06 6.56
N THR A 496 30.15 -3.57 6.48
CA THR A 496 30.60 -2.61 5.46
C THR A 496 31.12 -3.34 4.22
N THR A 497 31.14 -4.68 4.24
CA THR A 497 31.71 -5.52 3.18
C THR A 497 30.64 -6.32 2.44
N VAL A 498 30.63 -6.15 1.11
CA VAL A 498 29.83 -6.90 0.16
C VAL A 498 30.26 -8.37 0.19
N THR A 499 29.47 -9.23 0.85
CA THR A 499 29.74 -10.67 0.83
C THR A 499 29.16 -11.28 -0.44
N LEU A 500 30.02 -11.46 -1.47
CA LEU A 500 29.69 -12.27 -2.64
C LEU A 500 29.61 -13.75 -2.23
N LEU A 501 28.41 -14.27 -1.98
CA LEU A 501 28.19 -15.72 -1.96
C LEU A 501 28.22 -16.27 -3.40
N LYS A 502 29.42 -16.51 -3.93
CA LYS A 502 29.59 -17.40 -5.09
C LYS A 502 29.58 -18.85 -4.59
N ARG A 503 28.50 -19.59 -4.85
CA ARG A 503 28.54 -21.07 -4.87
C ARG A 503 29.43 -21.49 -6.03
N ASN A 504 30.54 -22.19 -5.76
CA ASN A 504 31.24 -22.97 -6.79
C ASN A 504 31.71 -24.30 -6.20
N SER A 505 31.45 -25.36 -6.95
CA SER A 505 31.65 -26.77 -6.63
C SER A 505 33.07 -27.26 -6.90
N ASN A 506 34.10 -26.53 -6.45
CA ASN A 506 35.48 -27.03 -6.39
C ASN A 506 36.33 -26.11 -5.49
N CYS A 507 36.87 -26.67 -4.41
CA CYS A 507 37.66 -25.98 -3.40
C CYS A 507 38.95 -25.37 -3.97
N GLN A 508 38.96 -24.06 -4.19
CA GLN A 508 40.17 -23.23 -4.16
C GLN A 508 39.77 -21.76 -3.95
N VAL A 509 40.13 -21.21 -2.78
CA VAL A 509 39.87 -19.82 -2.42
C VAL A 509 40.91 -18.94 -3.11
N HIS A 510 40.54 -18.33 -4.22
CA HIS A 510 41.30 -17.25 -4.85
C HIS A 510 40.53 -15.95 -4.61
N VAL A 511 41.08 -15.05 -3.80
CA VAL A 511 40.51 -13.72 -3.57
C VAL A 511 40.83 -12.86 -4.79
N SER A 512 39.91 -12.85 -5.74
CA SER A 512 39.96 -12.01 -6.93
C SER A 512 39.03 -10.82 -6.74
N ILE A 513 39.58 -9.61 -6.62
CA ILE A 513 38.79 -8.37 -6.64
C ILE A 513 38.34 -8.13 -8.08
N SER A 514 37.16 -8.63 -8.44
CA SER A 514 36.52 -8.35 -9.72
C SER A 514 35.63 -7.12 -9.58
N LYS A 515 35.95 -6.03 -10.32
CA LYS A 515 35.01 -4.96 -10.63
C LYS A 515 33.86 -5.55 -11.45
N GLY A 516 32.72 -5.82 -10.82
CA GLY A 516 31.53 -6.31 -11.52
C GLY A 516 30.35 -6.58 -10.58
N ARG A 517 29.26 -5.83 -10.81
CA ARG A 517 27.88 -6.00 -10.31
C ARG A 517 27.70 -5.85 -8.79
N PHE A 518 27.48 -4.61 -8.37
CA PHE A 518 27.07 -4.21 -7.03
C PHE A 518 25.64 -4.68 -6.74
N GLN A 519 25.47 -5.59 -5.78
CA GLN A 519 24.20 -5.78 -5.07
C GLN A 519 24.47 -5.30 -3.64
N GLU A 520 24.21 -4.01 -3.44
CA GLU A 520 24.59 -3.23 -2.25
C GLU A 520 23.57 -3.43 -1.13
N LEU A 521 23.97 -4.10 -0.06
CA LEU A 521 23.34 -3.99 1.24
C LEU A 521 24.46 -3.65 2.22
N THR A 522 24.76 -2.36 2.35
CA THR A 522 25.51 -1.92 3.53
C THR A 522 24.49 -1.45 4.55
N SER A 523 24.61 -1.94 5.77
CA SER A 523 23.76 -1.49 6.87
C SER A 523 23.86 0.01 7.16
N VAL A 524 24.96 0.65 6.74
CA VAL A 524 25.15 2.10 6.75
C VAL A 524 24.16 2.82 5.84
N HIS A 525 23.86 2.27 4.65
CA HIS A 525 22.84 2.82 3.76
C HIS A 525 21.45 2.74 4.41
N ASN A 526 21.13 1.64 5.11
CA ASN A 526 19.87 1.49 5.83
C ASN A 526 19.70 2.53 6.96
N VAL A 527 20.75 2.80 7.74
CA VAL A 527 20.73 3.88 8.76
C VAL A 527 20.56 5.25 8.10
N THR A 528 21.24 5.47 6.97
CA THR A 528 21.17 6.75 6.24
C THR A 528 19.78 6.98 5.65
N ALA A 529 19.16 5.94 5.09
CA ALA A 529 17.79 5.96 4.58
C ALA A 529 16.78 6.30 5.69
N LEU A 530 16.92 5.71 6.89
CA LEU A 530 16.11 6.09 8.05
C LEU A 530 16.34 7.55 8.48
N GLY A 531 17.60 8.01 8.48
CA GLY A 531 17.93 9.40 8.77
C GLY A 531 17.30 10.38 7.78
N ASN A 532 17.32 10.05 6.49
CA ASN A 532 16.69 10.82 5.42
C ASN A 532 15.16 10.83 5.56
N LEU A 533 14.57 9.68 5.88
CA LEU A 533 13.13 9.58 6.14
C LEU A 533 12.70 10.48 7.30
N ILE A 534 13.41 10.40 8.43
CA ILE A 534 13.06 11.16 9.64
C ILE A 534 13.26 12.66 9.44
N THR A 535 14.37 13.06 8.80
CA THR A 535 14.75 14.48 8.69
C THR A 535 14.06 15.17 7.52
N TRP A 536 14.03 14.52 6.36
CA TRP A 536 13.61 15.12 5.10
C TRP A 536 12.26 14.59 4.60
N GLN A 537 11.71 13.55 5.26
CA GLN A 537 10.45 12.94 4.86
C GLN A 537 10.50 12.56 3.38
N LYS A 538 11.58 11.87 3.00
CA LYS A 538 11.83 11.37 1.64
C LYS A 538 12.44 9.98 1.70
N VAL A 539 12.20 9.20 0.66
CA VAL A 539 12.83 7.89 0.45
C VAL A 539 13.51 7.92 -0.91
N ASP A 540 14.78 7.55 -0.93
CA ASP A 540 15.59 7.52 -2.15
C ASP A 540 15.37 6.17 -2.85
N TYR A 541 15.13 6.20 -4.15
CA TYR A 541 14.92 5.02 -4.98
C TYR A 541 16.16 4.81 -5.84
N ASP A 542 16.72 3.61 -5.77
CA ASP A 542 17.95 3.28 -6.46
C ASP A 542 17.68 2.75 -7.87
N PHE A 543 17.99 3.54 -8.89
CA PHE A 543 17.91 3.12 -10.29
C PHE A 543 19.29 2.69 -10.83
N SER A 544 20.21 2.23 -9.98
CA SER A 544 21.58 1.78 -10.29
C SER A 544 22.54 2.85 -10.83
N TYR A 545 22.08 3.73 -11.73
CA TYR A 545 22.84 4.81 -12.34
C TYR A 545 22.47 6.19 -11.79
N HIS A 546 21.27 6.32 -11.22
CA HIS A 546 20.79 7.53 -10.60
C HIS A 546 19.92 7.19 -9.38
N GLN A 547 19.89 8.09 -8.41
CA GLN A 547 18.96 8.01 -7.28
C GLN A 547 17.87 9.04 -7.48
N MET A 548 16.61 8.62 -7.37
CA MET A 548 15.47 9.54 -7.38
C MET A 548 14.90 9.68 -5.98
N GLU A 549 14.68 10.92 -5.55
CA GLU A 549 14.13 11.20 -4.23
C GLU A 549 12.60 11.31 -4.30
N PHE A 550 11.88 10.42 -3.61
CA PHE A 550 10.43 10.48 -3.52
C PHE A 550 10.00 11.06 -2.18
N PRO A 551 9.21 12.16 -2.15
CA PRO A 551 8.68 12.69 -0.91
C PRO A 551 7.64 11.73 -0.31
N CYS A 552 7.71 11.51 1.00
CA CYS A 552 6.77 10.64 1.74
C CYS A 552 6.24 11.38 2.98
N ASN A 553 5.18 10.89 3.60
CA ASN A 553 4.69 11.44 4.88
C ASN A 553 4.54 10.27 5.86
N ILE A 554 5.59 9.97 6.63
CA ILE A 554 5.63 8.80 7.52
C ILE A 554 5.84 9.29 8.94
N ASN A 555 5.00 8.81 9.85
CA ASN A 555 5.06 9.20 11.25
C ASN A 555 5.98 8.24 12.01
N VAL A 556 7.15 8.70 12.44
CA VAL A 556 8.19 7.85 13.03
C VAL A 556 8.25 7.99 14.55
N LEU A 557 8.08 6.89 15.28
CA LEU A 557 8.31 6.78 16.72
C LEU A 557 9.56 5.95 16.96
N ILE A 558 10.50 6.45 17.76
CA ILE A 558 11.71 5.70 18.13
C ILE A 558 11.55 5.26 19.58
N THR A 559 11.80 3.99 19.88
CA THR A 559 11.93 3.49 21.25
C THR A 559 13.38 3.12 21.52
N SER A 560 13.99 3.74 22.52
CA SER A 560 15.39 3.54 22.87
C SER A 560 15.59 3.36 24.37
N GLU A 561 16.69 2.75 24.77
CA GLU A 561 17.08 2.66 26.18
C GLU A 561 17.63 4.00 26.68
N GLY A 562 18.43 4.66 25.84
CA GLY A 562 19.11 5.92 26.15
C GLY A 562 18.98 6.93 25.03
N ARG A 563 20.09 7.58 24.67
CA ARG A 563 20.13 8.47 23.52
C ARG A 563 20.02 7.67 22.23
N SER A 564 19.12 8.08 21.35
CA SER A 564 18.89 7.45 20.05
C SER A 564 20.09 7.63 19.11
N LEU A 565 20.36 6.61 18.27
CA LEU A 565 21.30 6.70 17.15
C LEU A 565 20.71 7.57 16.04
N LEU A 566 19.42 7.38 15.78
CA LEU A 566 18.69 8.10 14.75
C LEU A 566 18.37 9.54 15.19
N PRO A 567 18.27 10.48 14.24
CA PRO A 567 17.82 11.83 14.54
C PRO A 567 16.38 11.79 15.09
N SER A 568 16.05 12.69 16.01
CA SER A 568 14.70 12.82 16.57
C SER A 568 14.39 14.28 16.87
N ASP A 569 13.18 14.74 16.57
CA ASP A 569 12.76 16.12 16.82
C ASP A 569 12.55 16.39 18.32
N CYS A 570 12.10 15.36 19.06
CA CYS A 570 11.84 15.45 20.49
C CYS A 570 12.25 14.16 21.21
N GLN A 571 13.14 14.26 22.20
CA GLN A 571 13.43 13.18 23.14
C GLN A 571 12.60 13.34 24.41
N VAL A 572 11.86 12.29 24.76
CA VAL A 572 11.08 12.17 26.00
C VAL A 572 11.61 10.97 26.78
N HIS A 573 12.03 11.20 28.02
CA HIS A 573 12.44 10.12 28.91
C HIS A 573 11.23 9.59 29.67
N LEU A 574 10.97 8.28 29.52
CA LEU A 574 9.89 7.57 30.19
C LEU A 574 10.21 7.50 31.69
N GLN A 575 9.28 7.95 32.53
CA GLN A 575 9.35 7.83 33.98
C GLN A 575 8.16 7.03 34.49
N PRO A 576 8.26 5.68 34.54
CA PRO A 576 7.20 4.82 35.05
C PRO A 576 6.82 5.22 36.47
N GLN A 577 5.55 5.51 36.71
CA GLN A 577 4.99 5.74 38.04
C GLN A 577 4.39 4.45 38.62
N ILE A 578 4.02 3.53 37.74
CA ILE A 578 3.42 2.23 38.05
C ILE A 578 4.38 1.14 37.60
N ILE A 579 4.72 0.22 38.49
CA ILE A 579 5.50 -0.97 38.15
C ILE A 579 4.58 -2.16 38.39
N PRO A 580 3.86 -2.65 37.36
CA PRO A 580 2.96 -3.76 37.55
C PRO A 580 3.77 -5.05 37.78
N PRO A 581 3.29 -5.96 38.63
CA PRO A 581 3.98 -7.21 38.93
C PRO A 581 4.06 -8.14 37.72
N ASN A 582 3.05 -8.12 36.85
CA ASN A 582 3.03 -8.80 35.56
C ASN A 582 2.65 -7.79 34.46
N MET A 583 3.62 -7.44 33.63
CA MET A 583 3.44 -6.48 32.53
C MET A 583 2.45 -6.97 31.48
N GLU A 584 2.50 -8.24 31.10
CA GLU A 584 1.68 -8.78 30.01
C GLU A 584 0.20 -8.80 30.39
N GLU A 585 -0.11 -9.28 31.60
CA GLU A 585 -1.47 -9.31 32.13
C GLU A 585 -2.05 -7.90 32.31
N TYR A 586 -1.24 -6.96 32.81
CA TYR A 586 -1.64 -5.56 32.94
C TYR A 586 -1.98 -4.94 31.59
N MET A 587 -1.14 -5.13 30.57
CA MET A 587 -1.37 -4.58 29.22
C MET A 587 -2.56 -5.26 28.52
N ASN A 588 -2.73 -6.57 28.66
CA ASN A 588 -3.88 -7.29 28.12
C ASN A 588 -5.19 -6.87 28.81
N SER A 589 -5.17 -6.67 30.12
CA SER A 589 -6.31 -6.12 30.86
C SER A 589 -6.65 -4.71 30.40
N LEU A 590 -5.64 -3.86 30.12
CA LEU A 590 -5.86 -2.51 29.59
C LEU A 590 -6.54 -2.55 28.22
N LEU A 591 -6.06 -3.39 27.30
CA LEU A 591 -6.67 -3.55 25.97
C LEU A 591 -8.10 -4.10 26.05
N THR A 592 -8.37 -5.02 26.97
CA THR A 592 -9.70 -5.63 27.16
C THR A 592 -10.67 -4.68 27.87
N ALA A 593 -10.18 -3.80 28.74
CA ALA A 593 -11.01 -2.87 29.51
C ALA A 593 -11.61 -1.76 28.64
N VAL A 594 -10.99 -1.40 27.51
CA VAL A 594 -11.51 -0.35 26.63
C VAL A 594 -12.59 -0.90 25.72
N LEU A 595 -13.77 -0.29 25.78
CA LEU A 595 -14.89 -0.63 24.92
C LEU A 595 -14.54 -0.37 23.43
N PRO A 596 -14.95 -1.24 22.49
CA PRO A 596 -14.72 -1.03 21.07
C PRO A 596 -15.28 0.29 20.53
N SER A 597 -16.39 0.78 21.10
CA SER A 597 -16.98 2.07 20.74
C SER A 597 -16.06 3.26 21.08
N VAL A 598 -15.34 3.20 22.20
CA VAL A 598 -14.39 4.24 22.63
C VAL A 598 -13.14 4.20 21.75
N LEU A 599 -12.62 3.00 21.42
CA LEU A 599 -11.53 2.85 20.45
C LEU A 599 -11.88 3.46 19.09
N ASN A 600 -13.12 3.27 18.62
CA ASN A 600 -13.58 3.89 17.38
C ASN A 600 -13.57 5.42 17.47
N LYS A 601 -13.96 6.01 18.61
CA LYS A 601 -13.80 7.46 18.83
C LYS A 601 -12.34 7.89 18.80
N PHE A 602 -11.41 7.13 19.39
CA PHE A 602 -9.97 7.43 19.32
C PHE A 602 -9.43 7.38 17.89
N ARG A 603 -9.83 6.37 17.10
CA ARG A 603 -9.43 6.21 15.69
C ARG A 603 -9.91 7.38 14.83
N ILE A 604 -11.17 7.78 14.99
CA ILE A 604 -11.77 8.95 14.33
C ILE A 604 -11.02 10.21 14.75
N TYR A 605 -10.82 10.41 16.06
CA TYR A 605 -10.11 11.55 16.63
C TYR A 605 -8.71 11.72 16.03
N LEU A 606 -7.87 10.67 16.06
CA LEU A 606 -6.50 10.76 15.55
C LEU A 606 -6.43 11.02 14.05
N SER A 607 -7.34 10.41 13.28
CA SER A 607 -7.35 10.56 11.82
C SER A 607 -7.90 11.91 11.39
N LEU A 608 -8.96 12.41 12.05
CA LEU A 608 -9.59 13.69 11.74
C LEU A 608 -8.63 14.85 12.00
N LEU A 609 -7.92 14.85 13.13
CA LEU A 609 -6.99 15.93 13.50
C LEU A 609 -5.83 16.11 12.51
N ARG A 610 -5.42 15.04 11.82
CA ARG A 610 -4.39 15.10 10.76
C ARG A 610 -4.89 15.82 9.50
N LEU A 611 -6.21 15.96 9.33
CA LEU A 611 -6.84 16.54 8.15
C LEU A 611 -7.35 17.97 8.39
N LEU A 612 -7.27 18.48 9.63
CA LEU A 612 -7.70 19.83 9.95
C LEU A 612 -6.67 20.86 9.49
N ASP A 613 -7.18 21.95 8.92
CA ASP A 613 -6.39 23.13 8.61
C ASP A 613 -6.03 23.89 9.90
N TYR A 614 -4.80 24.40 9.94
CA TYR A 614 -4.29 25.17 11.08
C TYR A 614 -3.63 26.45 10.61
N SER A 615 -3.97 27.56 11.26
CA SER A 615 -3.35 28.87 11.01
C SER A 615 -2.94 29.55 12.32
N ILE A 616 -1.92 30.40 12.25
CA ILE A 616 -1.48 31.24 13.38
C ILE A 616 -1.89 32.66 13.04
N SER A 617 -2.60 33.33 13.94
CA SER A 617 -3.02 34.72 13.72
C SER A 617 -1.84 35.68 13.90
N ASP A 618 -1.92 36.87 13.29
CA ASP A 618 -0.86 37.88 13.34
C ASP A 618 -0.65 38.41 14.77
N GLU A 619 -1.71 38.49 15.59
CA GLU A 619 -1.58 38.96 16.98
C GLU A 619 -0.74 37.99 17.82
N VAL A 620 -0.99 36.69 17.67
CA VAL A 620 -0.28 35.66 18.43
C VAL A 620 1.14 35.49 17.91
N THR A 621 1.37 35.68 16.61
CA THR A 621 2.72 35.66 16.03
C THR A 621 3.61 36.73 16.66
N LYS A 622 3.11 37.97 16.81
CA LYS A 622 3.84 39.03 17.52
C LYS A 622 4.12 38.69 18.99
N ALA A 623 3.12 38.13 19.68
CA ALA A 623 3.30 37.72 21.08
C ALA A 623 4.36 36.62 21.24
N VAL A 624 4.43 35.68 20.29
CA VAL A 624 5.47 34.63 20.24
C VAL A 624 6.85 35.24 19.98
N GLU A 625 6.96 36.20 19.06
CA GLU A 625 8.22 36.88 18.75
C GLU A 625 8.74 37.65 19.98
N GLU A 626 7.88 38.41 20.64
CA GLU A 626 8.20 39.14 21.87
C GLU A 626 8.66 38.19 22.98
N ASP A 627 7.90 37.11 23.21
CA ASP A 627 8.24 36.07 24.20
C ASP A 627 9.61 35.43 23.88
N PHE A 628 9.90 35.11 22.61
CA PHE A 628 11.16 34.49 22.23
C PHE A 628 12.35 35.43 22.44
N VAL A 629 12.17 36.72 22.12
CA VAL A 629 13.17 37.76 22.39
C VAL A 629 13.40 37.89 23.90
N GLU A 630 12.35 37.87 24.72
CA GLU A 630 12.47 37.92 26.18
C GLU A 630 13.20 36.69 26.74
N MET A 631 12.85 35.49 26.27
CA MET A 631 13.51 34.26 26.67
C MET A 631 15.01 34.30 26.35
N ARG A 632 15.41 34.79 25.17
CA ARG A 632 16.83 34.96 24.81
C ARG A 632 17.55 36.06 25.58
N LYS A 633 16.84 37.09 26.03
CA LYS A 633 17.44 38.10 26.94
C LYS A 633 17.79 37.49 28.29
N ASN A 634 16.93 36.60 28.79
CA ASN A 634 17.12 35.95 30.09
C ASN A 634 18.16 34.82 30.05
N ASP A 635 18.25 34.09 28.93
CA ASP A 635 19.22 33.00 28.75
C ASP A 635 19.71 32.93 27.28
N PRO A 636 20.78 33.68 26.94
CA PRO A 636 21.24 33.85 25.57
C PRO A 636 21.85 32.58 24.94
N GLU A 637 22.44 31.70 25.74
CA GLU A 637 23.19 30.54 25.23
C GLU A 637 22.35 29.25 25.17
N SER A 638 21.28 29.12 25.96
CA SER A 638 20.51 27.87 26.01
C SER A 638 19.36 27.78 25.01
N ILE A 639 18.89 28.89 24.44
CA ILE A 639 17.69 28.94 23.58
C ILE A 639 18.05 29.10 22.09
N THR A 640 17.94 27.98 21.37
CA THR A 640 18.20 27.88 19.93
C THR A 640 16.94 28.17 19.09
N ALA A 641 17.12 28.37 17.79
CA ALA A 641 16.00 28.47 16.85
C ALA A 641 15.20 27.15 16.75
N ASP A 642 15.88 26.01 16.87
CA ASP A 642 15.25 24.68 16.87
C ASP A 642 14.35 24.48 18.10
N ASP A 643 14.73 25.06 19.24
CA ASP A 643 13.90 25.05 20.45
C ASP A 643 12.60 25.84 20.26
N LEU A 644 12.66 26.98 19.58
CA LEU A 644 11.47 27.74 19.21
C LEU A 644 10.60 26.94 18.23
N HIS A 645 11.21 26.37 17.19
CA HIS A 645 10.49 25.56 16.21
C HIS A 645 9.76 24.38 16.88
N ARG A 646 10.44 23.65 17.78
CA ARG A 646 9.84 22.55 18.54
C ARG A 646 8.70 23.04 19.43
N THR A 647 8.87 24.16 20.12
CA THR A 647 7.82 24.73 20.98
C THR A 647 6.60 25.14 20.15
N LEU A 648 6.81 25.69 18.95
CA LEU A 648 5.73 26.02 18.01
C LEU A 648 5.00 24.78 17.50
N LEU A 649 5.72 23.71 17.17
CA LEU A 649 5.12 22.43 16.81
C LEU A 649 4.27 21.86 17.96
N VAL A 650 4.83 21.81 19.17
CA VAL A 650 4.10 21.37 20.37
C VAL A 650 2.86 22.22 20.60
N ALA A 651 2.97 23.55 20.49
CA ALA A 651 1.84 24.46 20.66
C ALA A 651 0.75 24.23 19.60
N ARG A 652 1.13 24.05 18.33
CA ARG A 652 0.23 23.69 17.25
C ARG A 652 -0.50 22.38 17.54
N PHE A 653 0.22 21.32 17.88
CA PHE A 653 -0.38 20.02 18.14
C PHE A 653 -1.28 20.05 19.38
N LEU A 654 -0.92 20.82 20.41
CA LEU A 654 -1.78 21.03 21.58
C LEU A 654 -3.07 21.75 21.20
N SER A 655 -3.01 22.79 20.37
CA SER A 655 -4.20 23.46 19.84
C SER A 655 -5.07 22.50 19.03
N LEU A 656 -4.49 21.78 18.06
CA LEU A 656 -5.21 20.81 17.24
C LEU A 656 -5.84 19.70 18.08
N SER A 657 -5.10 19.16 19.05
CA SER A 657 -5.62 18.14 19.97
C SER A 657 -6.86 18.61 20.75
N ALA A 658 -6.95 19.90 21.03
CA ALA A 658 -8.10 20.51 21.68
C ALA A 658 -9.24 20.89 20.72
N GLY A 659 -9.11 20.58 19.42
CA GLY A 659 -10.05 20.99 18.39
C GLY A 659 -9.94 22.47 17.97
N GLN A 660 -8.86 23.14 18.33
CA GLN A 660 -8.62 24.54 17.96
C GLN A 660 -7.78 24.59 16.68
N THR A 661 -8.31 25.24 15.63
CA THR A 661 -7.62 25.45 14.35
C THR A 661 -6.70 26.67 14.36
N THR A 662 -6.64 27.41 15.47
CA THR A 662 -5.78 28.57 15.67
C THR A 662 -4.98 28.49 16.96
N LEU A 663 -3.81 29.14 16.99
CA LEU A 663 -3.01 29.23 18.21
C LEU A 663 -3.67 30.21 19.20
N SER A 664 -3.85 29.79 20.44
CA SER A 664 -4.25 30.69 21.53
C SER A 664 -3.09 30.93 22.51
N ARG A 665 -3.11 32.07 23.21
CA ARG A 665 -2.08 32.41 24.21
C ARG A 665 -2.01 31.37 25.34
N GLU A 666 -3.14 30.82 25.74
CA GLU A 666 -3.21 29.75 26.76
C GLU A 666 -2.47 28.48 26.29
N ARG A 667 -2.69 28.05 25.04
CA ARG A 667 -2.01 26.87 24.48
C ARG A 667 -0.52 27.10 24.29
N TRP A 668 -0.12 28.31 23.91
CA TRP A 668 1.29 28.71 23.85
C TRP A 668 1.98 28.60 25.22
N LEU A 669 1.37 29.15 26.28
CA LEU A 669 1.90 29.03 27.64
C LEU A 669 1.97 27.57 28.11
N ARG A 670 0.93 26.77 27.80
CA ARG A 670 0.92 25.35 28.11
C ARG A 670 2.03 24.57 27.40
N ALA A 671 2.31 24.89 26.13
CA ALA A 671 3.41 24.30 25.37
C ALA A 671 4.76 24.59 26.03
N LYS A 672 5.00 25.84 26.46
CA LYS A 672 6.20 26.22 27.21
C LYS A 672 6.34 25.43 28.51
N GLN A 673 5.23 25.20 29.23
CA GLN A 673 5.23 24.40 30.45
C GLN A 673 5.60 22.93 30.17
N LEU A 674 5.04 22.30 29.13
CA LEU A 674 5.38 20.91 28.77
C LEU A 674 6.86 20.78 28.38
N GLU A 675 7.38 21.72 27.59
CA GLU A 675 8.80 21.73 27.22
C GLU A 675 9.71 21.93 28.42
N ALA A 676 9.34 22.77 29.38
CA ALA A 676 10.09 22.95 30.62
C ALA A 676 10.14 21.67 31.46
N LEU A 677 9.01 20.98 31.61
CA LEU A 677 8.93 19.68 32.32
C LEU A 677 9.80 18.63 31.62
N ARG A 678 9.73 18.54 30.30
CA ARG A 678 10.55 17.61 29.51
C ARG A 678 12.04 17.90 29.65
N LYS A 679 12.46 19.18 29.54
CA LYS A 679 13.86 19.59 29.74
C LYS A 679 14.36 19.25 31.14
N ALA A 680 13.55 19.47 32.17
CA ALA A 680 13.89 19.11 33.55
C ALA A 680 14.14 17.60 33.72
N ARG A 681 13.31 16.75 33.09
CA ARG A 681 13.52 15.28 33.10
C ARG A 681 14.86 14.86 32.48
N LEU A 682 15.22 15.45 31.34
CA LEU A 682 16.48 15.14 30.68
C LEU A 682 17.72 15.62 31.47
N GLN A 683 17.60 16.76 32.16
CA GLN A 683 18.66 17.24 33.04
C GLN A 683 18.87 16.32 34.24
N GLN A 684 17.79 15.87 34.89
CA GLN A 684 17.86 14.91 35.99
C GLN A 684 18.58 13.63 35.57
N GLN A 685 18.27 13.09 34.40
CA GLN A 685 18.94 11.89 33.88
C GLN A 685 20.44 12.11 33.64
N LYS A 686 20.85 13.25 33.07
CA LYS A 686 22.27 13.58 32.89
C LYS A 686 23.02 13.65 34.22
N CYS A 687 22.39 14.19 35.27
CA CYS A 687 22.97 14.23 36.60
C CYS A 687 23.08 12.83 37.24
N VAL A 688 22.11 11.94 37.03
CA VAL A 688 22.17 10.56 37.53
C VAL A 688 23.29 9.78 36.84
N ASN A 689 23.36 9.81 35.51
CA ASN A 689 24.40 9.12 34.74
C ASN A 689 25.80 9.73 34.93
N GLY A 690 25.89 11.03 35.26
CA GLY A 690 27.16 11.72 35.53
C GLY A 690 27.78 11.40 36.89
N ASN A 691 27.01 10.79 37.82
CA ASN A 691 27.49 10.33 39.12
C ASN A 691 27.91 8.84 39.11
N GLU A 692 27.84 8.16 37.96
CA GLU A 692 28.31 6.78 37.75
C GLU A 692 29.66 6.70 37.01
N LEU A 693 30.44 7.79 36.99
CA LEU A 693 31.82 7.81 36.46
C LEU A 693 32.87 7.65 37.55
#